data_AF-A0A2V7N4Q9-F1
#
_entry.id   AF-A0A2V7N4Q9-F1
#
_cell.length_a   1.000
_cell.length_b   1.000
_cell.length_c   1.000
_cell.angle_alpha   90.00
_cell.angle_beta   90.00
_cell.angle_gamma   90.00
#
_symmetry.space_group_name_H-M   'P 1'
#
loop_
_entity.id
_entity.type
_entity.pdbx_description
1 polymer ?
#
loop_
_entity_poly.entity_id
_entity_poly.type
_entity_poly.pdbx_seq_one_letter_code
_entity_poly.pdbx_strand_id
1 'polypeptide(L)'
;ASFGAITDRSDERRRALDVQLRVGSYAFDNTHAVRGEFPDFGMFFNSPVDIPIDNDPMAIRAALWYETQQRYRDAVEALSHARTNAGLRVAPEDSSPDFSRESPQQYIEAPESLVVDRNAWEAKLRRYTAPFAQQHDIYGANAYFNATVETHWYVNSEGTTIQTSQPGYRLYIAAFSKADDGMELPRYESFYAATPDGLPDDQTVLRAVDRMIGDLQALRRAPAIDPYTGPAILSGRASAVFFHEILGHRLEGHRQKNEDEGQTFAHHVAEAVLPAGFSVSFDPTLRKLGNTDLAGYYRYDDEGVKARRVGVIERGVLKTFLMSRMPIQGFANSNGHGRRQVGFTAVARQSNLIVQVAAPKTRAQLKQQLIDQMRQQHKPFGLFFDDIEGGFTITQRGIPNAFEVLPIMVYRVFPDGREELVRGVDLIGTPLTVFSKVTAGDDQVAVFNGMCGAESGYVPVSAVSPGILISQIEIQKKPKSSERPPILPPPPRDPSPDTGNVVLRAMRDELARSMADLHLDTMPRPYFLSYRIDDATHLNAAASRGSLINSAAGRNRRLTVELRIGDYTFDNTNFLGMPSDMSDFMGEFGGGMGELPLDDDYSALRRELWLATDGSYKSAVSDIAEKRAVLANRTRRTDLPDFSREDPVTITDTVPVPRLDRATVESIVRSASAAFVNAPDVYQSEVTWSGGFARTWYVNSEGTSYTRVVPWGSVHARASSQATDGLPLEDGIAEFAATPDELPGREALTRRVQDFASRFTKLRATPPSETYNGPVLFEGSAAAELFASAVGTDLSADRAPVSDNGMLQRMGGAEGLIDQIGSRVLPRAFTVVENPTIRQFDGKVIGGALVDDEGVRTRETRLVERGVLKTLLTTRVPVTGIPRSTGSRRGGGPAVTNLFVTTDSGLTDAQLRKRALALVAQQGTTGYAIVVRRIGRGGSLRGLGGVMSMMRSGGLSGGGAIPVADAVKLFPDGHEEPIRGALLAGVTAASFKDIAAASRSRTALTMPARVGMRGMFLMLGAMRRSSLGGMFSQTATFVVPSLLFEELSIRKPTGDGIAPPAFGPPWVETTRE
;
A
#
# COMPACT_ATOMS: atom_id res chain seq x y z
N ALA A 1 10.06 -17.49 -2.68
CA ALA A 1 10.09 -18.92 -2.30
C ALA A 1 10.57 -19.03 -0.87
N SER A 2 10.05 -20.00 -0.12
CA SER A 2 10.36 -20.22 1.29
C SER A 2 10.39 -21.73 1.56
N PHE A 3 11.41 -22.21 2.28
CA PHE A 3 11.52 -23.60 2.75
C PHE A 3 11.25 -24.71 1.71
N GLY A 4 11.55 -24.48 0.42
CA GLY A 4 11.33 -25.45 -0.66
C GLY A 4 10.04 -25.26 -1.46
N ALA A 5 9.22 -24.25 -1.14
CA ALA A 5 7.95 -23.98 -1.81
C ALA A 5 7.89 -22.56 -2.43
N ILE A 6 7.15 -22.42 -3.53
CA ILE A 6 6.86 -21.11 -4.14
C ILE A 6 5.72 -20.44 -3.38
N THR A 7 6.01 -19.26 -2.84
CA THR A 7 5.09 -18.45 -2.04
C THR A 7 4.41 -17.37 -2.86
N ASP A 8 5.12 -16.80 -3.82
CA ASP A 8 4.62 -15.75 -4.71
C ASP A 8 5.24 -15.86 -6.10
N ARG A 9 4.51 -15.38 -7.11
CA ARG A 9 4.99 -15.16 -8.48
C ARG A 9 4.22 -14.03 -9.14
N SER A 10 4.90 -13.17 -9.89
CA SER A 10 4.29 -12.11 -10.67
C SER A 10 4.97 -11.95 -12.04
N ASP A 11 4.24 -11.36 -12.99
CA ASP A 11 4.73 -10.84 -14.27
C ASP A 11 4.08 -9.48 -14.45
N GLU A 12 4.88 -8.43 -14.61
CA GLU A 12 4.36 -7.08 -14.82
C GLU A 12 4.95 -6.48 -16.09
N ARG A 13 4.07 -5.91 -16.92
CA ARG A 13 4.45 -5.00 -17.99
C ARG A 13 3.66 -3.72 -17.78
N ARG A 14 4.38 -2.66 -17.46
CA ARG A 14 3.82 -1.35 -17.15
C ARG A 14 4.55 -0.28 -17.96
N ARG A 15 3.83 0.78 -18.32
CA ARG A 15 4.39 2.03 -18.81
C ARG A 15 3.88 3.15 -17.93
N ALA A 16 4.80 3.89 -17.33
CA ALA A 16 4.50 4.99 -16.43
C ALA A 16 5.04 6.31 -17.01
N LEU A 17 4.36 7.40 -16.70
CA LEU A 17 4.71 8.75 -17.10
C LEU A 17 4.98 9.61 -15.87
N ASP A 18 6.11 10.33 -15.94
CA ASP A 18 6.42 11.43 -15.05
C ASP A 18 6.57 12.72 -15.87
N VAL A 19 5.98 13.81 -15.37
CA VAL A 19 6.10 15.14 -15.96
C VAL A 19 6.67 16.09 -14.93
N GLN A 20 7.92 16.50 -15.12
CA GLN A 20 8.51 17.61 -14.36
C GLN A 20 8.23 18.92 -15.09
N LEU A 21 7.43 19.80 -14.47
CA LEU A 21 7.07 21.08 -15.04
C LEU A 21 7.53 22.22 -14.13
N ARG A 22 8.29 23.15 -14.73
CA ARG A 22 8.85 24.33 -14.06
C ARG A 22 8.25 25.62 -14.63
N VAL A 23 7.68 26.47 -13.78
CA VAL A 23 7.11 27.79 -14.13
C VAL A 23 7.87 28.88 -13.38
N GLY A 24 8.34 29.90 -14.10
CA GLY A 24 9.18 30.95 -13.54
C GLY A 24 10.43 31.15 -14.39
N SER A 25 11.60 31.06 -13.77
CA SER A 25 12.91 31.17 -14.42
C SER A 25 13.88 30.17 -13.80
N TYR A 26 15.01 29.89 -14.47
CA TYR A 26 16.08 29.04 -13.91
C TYR A 26 16.59 29.55 -12.55
N ALA A 27 16.56 30.87 -12.33
CA ALA A 27 16.98 31.47 -11.06
C ALA A 27 15.95 31.29 -9.94
N PHE A 28 14.66 31.31 -10.27
CA PHE A 28 13.55 31.26 -9.32
C PHE A 28 12.30 30.67 -9.99
N ASP A 29 11.82 29.51 -9.53
CA ASP A 29 10.64 28.83 -10.07
C ASP A 29 9.72 28.23 -8.99
N ASN A 30 8.73 27.44 -9.40
CA ASN A 30 7.75 26.79 -8.52
C ASN A 30 8.33 25.71 -7.59
N THR A 31 9.61 25.35 -7.74
CA THR A 31 10.32 24.41 -6.86
C THR A 31 11.19 25.13 -5.83
N HIS A 32 11.16 26.47 -5.78
CA HIS A 32 11.92 27.23 -4.81
C HIS A 32 11.60 26.77 -3.39
N ALA A 33 12.63 26.44 -2.62
CA ALA A 33 12.46 25.88 -1.29
C ALA A 33 11.72 26.87 -0.36
N VAL A 34 10.65 26.40 0.28
CA VAL A 34 9.91 27.16 1.29
C VAL A 34 10.31 26.64 2.67
N ARG A 35 11.02 27.45 3.45
CA ARG A 35 11.59 27.04 4.75
C ARG A 35 10.51 26.70 5.78
N GLY A 36 10.73 25.74 6.68
CA GLY A 36 9.87 25.52 7.86
C GLY A 36 8.40 25.18 7.58
N GLU A 37 8.06 24.73 6.38
CA GLU A 37 6.80 24.05 6.14
C GLU A 37 6.89 22.59 6.61
N PHE A 38 5.75 22.06 7.04
CA PHE A 38 5.61 20.61 7.23
C PHE A 38 5.97 19.89 5.92
N PRO A 39 6.53 18.67 5.97
CA PRO A 39 6.89 17.91 4.78
C PRO A 39 5.75 17.96 3.78
N ASP A 40 6.04 18.28 2.52
CA ASP A 40 5.04 18.32 1.47
C ASP A 40 4.37 16.95 1.38
N PHE A 41 3.19 16.83 1.97
CA PHE A 41 2.43 15.59 1.95
C PHE A 41 2.06 15.20 0.51
N GLY A 42 2.10 16.16 -0.43
CA GLY A 42 1.98 15.94 -1.86
C GLY A 42 3.03 14.96 -2.41
N MET A 43 4.22 14.87 -1.83
CA MET A 43 5.20 13.84 -2.19
C MET A 43 4.71 12.41 -1.93
N PHE A 44 3.86 12.19 -0.92
CA PHE A 44 3.24 10.87 -0.69
C PHE A 44 2.12 10.55 -1.68
N PHE A 45 1.54 11.57 -2.32
CA PHE A 45 0.44 11.43 -3.27
C PHE A 45 0.87 11.58 -4.74
N ASN A 46 2.13 11.96 -4.99
CA ASN A 46 2.73 12.00 -6.31
C ASN A 46 3.09 10.60 -6.79
N SER A 47 2.08 9.86 -7.22
CA SER A 47 2.26 8.58 -7.90
C SER A 47 2.49 8.80 -9.39
N PRO A 48 3.36 8.00 -10.02
CA PRO A 48 3.54 8.07 -11.46
C PRO A 48 2.24 7.68 -12.17
N VAL A 49 1.96 8.28 -13.32
CA VAL A 49 0.71 8.05 -14.05
C VAL A 49 0.88 6.89 -15.02
N ASP A 50 0.02 5.87 -14.89
CA ASP A 50 -0.03 4.78 -15.87
C ASP A 50 -0.53 5.31 -17.22
N ILE A 51 0.23 5.01 -18.26
CA ILE A 51 -0.10 5.38 -19.64
C ILE A 51 -0.20 4.12 -20.51
N PRO A 52 -0.85 4.20 -21.69
CA PRO A 52 -1.07 3.03 -22.53
C PRO A 52 0.21 2.24 -22.79
N ILE A 53 0.14 0.91 -22.65
CA ILE A 53 1.24 -0.01 -22.98
C ILE A 53 1.31 -0.30 -24.49
N ASP A 54 0.21 -0.10 -25.20
CA ASP A 54 0.20 -0.11 -26.67
C ASP A 54 0.94 1.12 -27.22
N ASN A 55 1.37 1.03 -28.47
CA ASN A 55 2.09 2.11 -29.15
C ASN A 55 1.13 3.02 -29.96
N ASP A 56 -0.09 3.26 -29.47
CA ASP A 56 -1.03 4.20 -30.10
C ASP A 56 -0.58 5.65 -29.84
N PRO A 57 -0.21 6.42 -30.88
CA PRO A 57 0.34 7.76 -30.68
C PRO A 57 -0.66 8.75 -30.08
N MET A 58 -1.95 8.62 -30.40
CA MET A 58 -2.97 9.56 -29.93
C MET A 58 -3.29 9.33 -28.46
N ALA A 59 -3.39 8.06 -28.03
CA ALA A 59 -3.63 7.71 -26.64
C ALA A 59 -2.45 8.12 -25.73
N ILE A 60 -1.20 7.96 -26.20
CA ILE A 60 -0.01 8.45 -25.48
C ILE A 60 -0.02 9.98 -25.42
N ARG A 61 -0.28 10.66 -26.55
CA ARG A 61 -0.33 12.13 -26.60
C ARG A 61 -1.44 12.69 -25.71
N ALA A 62 -2.57 12.00 -25.59
CA ALA A 62 -3.66 12.34 -24.70
C ALA A 62 -3.25 12.34 -23.22
N ALA A 63 -2.57 11.26 -22.80
CA ALA A 63 -2.06 11.15 -21.44
C ALA A 63 -1.02 12.22 -21.12
N LEU A 64 -0.05 12.44 -22.03
CA LEU A 64 0.96 13.49 -21.91
C LEU A 64 0.33 14.89 -21.79
N TRP A 65 -0.63 15.21 -22.65
CA TRP A 65 -1.33 16.49 -22.63
C TRP A 65 -2.02 16.73 -21.29
N TYR A 66 -2.84 15.76 -20.84
CA TYR A 66 -3.62 15.95 -19.63
C TYR A 66 -2.73 16.07 -18.40
N GLU A 67 -1.72 15.21 -18.27
CA GLU A 67 -0.80 15.25 -17.14
C GLU A 67 -0.03 16.56 -17.10
N THR A 68 0.48 17.03 -18.25
CA THR A 68 1.14 18.34 -18.36
C THR A 68 0.23 19.47 -17.89
N GLN A 69 -1.06 19.42 -18.21
CA GLN A 69 -2.03 20.42 -17.77
C GLN A 69 -2.30 20.40 -16.25
N GLN A 70 -2.32 19.22 -15.63
CA GLN A 70 -2.41 19.11 -14.17
C GLN A 70 -1.17 19.74 -13.53
N ARG A 71 0.02 19.31 -13.99
CA ARG A 71 1.31 19.82 -13.48
C ARG A 71 1.49 21.31 -13.67
N TYR A 72 0.97 21.88 -14.76
CA TYR A 72 0.99 23.32 -14.98
C TYR A 72 0.20 24.08 -13.92
N ARG A 73 -1.00 23.60 -13.56
CA ARG A 73 -1.81 24.25 -12.52
C ARG A 73 -1.14 24.17 -11.16
N ASP A 74 -0.66 22.99 -10.78
CA ASP A 74 0.07 22.77 -9.53
C ASP A 74 1.30 23.69 -9.45
N ALA A 75 2.06 23.79 -10.55
CA ALA A 75 3.25 24.64 -10.61
C ALA A 75 2.94 26.14 -10.53
N VAL A 76 1.84 26.62 -11.12
CA VAL A 76 1.44 28.04 -11.02
C VAL A 76 1.06 28.40 -9.57
N GLU A 77 0.29 27.53 -8.90
CA GLU A 77 -0.05 27.70 -7.49
C GLU A 77 1.20 27.68 -6.60
N ALA A 78 2.07 26.68 -6.79
CA ALA A 78 3.32 26.55 -6.07
C ALA A 78 4.25 27.76 -6.29
N LEU A 79 4.34 28.32 -7.51
CA LEU A 79 5.10 29.54 -7.77
C LEU A 79 4.54 30.76 -7.01
N SER A 80 3.21 30.90 -6.97
CA SER A 80 2.55 31.98 -6.22
C SER A 80 2.84 31.87 -4.72
N HIS A 81 2.82 30.64 -4.20
CA HIS A 81 3.15 30.34 -2.82
C HIS A 81 4.63 30.62 -2.50
N ALA A 82 5.55 30.20 -3.38
CA ALA A 82 6.98 30.45 -3.26
C ALA A 82 7.31 31.95 -3.25
N ARG A 83 6.70 32.74 -4.16
CA ARG A 83 6.88 34.20 -4.20
C ARG A 83 6.40 34.89 -2.92
N THR A 84 5.23 34.49 -2.43
CA THR A 84 4.68 35.01 -1.17
C THR A 84 5.62 34.73 -0.01
N ASN A 85 6.08 33.48 0.13
CA ASN A 85 6.99 33.11 1.21
C ASN A 85 8.35 33.81 1.12
N ALA A 86 8.92 33.93 -0.07
CA ALA A 86 10.18 34.64 -0.29
C ALA A 86 10.08 36.11 0.13
N GLY A 87 8.93 36.75 -0.06
CA GLY A 87 8.70 38.14 0.38
C GLY A 87 8.47 38.31 1.89
N LEU A 88 8.09 37.25 2.60
CA LEU A 88 7.78 37.29 4.04
C LEU A 88 8.97 36.87 4.93
N ARG A 89 10.02 36.28 4.34
CA ARG A 89 11.12 35.63 5.07
C ARG A 89 12.46 36.30 4.81
N VAL A 90 13.44 35.99 5.67
CA VAL A 90 14.83 36.42 5.49
C VAL A 90 15.45 35.68 4.29
N ALA A 91 16.37 36.35 3.59
CA ALA A 91 17.10 35.78 2.46
C ALA A 91 17.79 34.44 2.83
N PRO A 92 17.90 33.49 1.88
CA PRO A 92 18.59 32.22 2.11
C PRO A 92 20.10 32.39 2.24
N GLU A 93 20.72 31.47 2.98
CA GLU A 93 22.18 31.36 3.07
C GLU A 93 22.77 31.02 1.69
N ASP A 94 22.13 30.10 0.95
CA ASP A 94 22.46 29.79 -0.44
C ASP A 94 21.45 30.43 -1.40
N SER A 95 21.93 31.38 -2.22
CA SER A 95 21.14 32.10 -3.23
C SER A 95 21.29 31.53 -4.65
N SER A 96 21.82 30.32 -4.77
CA SER A 96 22.01 29.67 -6.07
C SER A 96 20.68 29.44 -6.79
N PRO A 97 20.69 29.47 -8.14
CA PRO A 97 19.51 29.22 -8.95
C PRO A 97 18.76 27.93 -8.57
N ASP A 98 17.45 27.89 -8.79
CA ASP A 98 16.63 26.70 -8.58
C ASP A 98 16.91 25.58 -9.58
N PHE A 99 17.37 25.95 -10.79
CA PHE A 99 17.67 24.99 -11.84
C PHE A 99 18.85 25.44 -12.74
N SER A 100 19.71 24.51 -13.15
CA SER A 100 20.79 24.77 -14.12
C SER A 100 20.28 24.61 -15.56
N ARG A 101 20.96 25.25 -16.53
CA ARG A 101 20.82 24.94 -17.96
C ARG A 101 21.89 23.94 -18.37
N GLU A 102 21.51 22.93 -19.14
CA GLU A 102 22.45 21.89 -19.59
C GLU A 102 22.46 21.79 -21.13
N SER A 103 23.53 21.20 -21.68
CA SER A 103 23.60 20.97 -23.13
C SER A 103 22.68 19.82 -23.54
N PRO A 104 21.84 19.98 -24.58
CA PRO A 104 20.91 18.93 -24.99
C PRO A 104 21.65 17.67 -25.42
N GLN A 105 21.11 16.51 -25.04
CA GLN A 105 21.66 15.21 -25.41
C GLN A 105 20.76 14.51 -26.44
N GLN A 106 21.36 13.77 -27.36
CA GLN A 106 20.66 12.98 -28.37
C GLN A 106 21.23 11.56 -28.34
N TYR A 107 20.44 10.59 -27.88
CA TYR A 107 20.86 9.21 -27.77
C TYR A 107 19.69 8.24 -27.84
N ILE A 108 19.75 7.23 -28.69
CA ILE A 108 18.73 6.18 -28.77
C ILE A 108 19.44 4.84 -28.90
N GLU A 109 19.21 3.93 -27.96
CA GLU A 109 19.59 2.52 -28.08
C GLU A 109 18.35 1.63 -28.23
N ALA A 110 18.51 0.45 -28.84
CA ALA A 110 17.40 -0.47 -29.05
C ALA A 110 16.85 -0.96 -27.69
N PRO A 111 15.52 -1.07 -27.51
CA PRO A 111 14.96 -1.69 -26.32
C PRO A 111 15.41 -3.16 -26.22
N GLU A 112 15.90 -3.53 -25.05
CA GLU A 112 16.27 -4.91 -24.76
C GLU A 112 15.03 -5.76 -24.48
N SER A 113 15.16 -7.08 -24.64
CA SER A 113 14.11 -8.04 -24.31
C SER A 113 14.43 -8.77 -23.03
N LEU A 114 13.41 -8.97 -22.18
CA LEU A 114 13.55 -9.76 -20.97
C LEU A 114 13.65 -11.25 -21.32
N VAL A 115 14.74 -11.91 -20.93
CA VAL A 115 14.98 -13.34 -21.18
C VAL A 115 15.05 -14.09 -19.86
N VAL A 116 14.03 -14.90 -19.57
CA VAL A 116 13.93 -15.69 -18.34
C VAL A 116 13.23 -17.01 -18.60
N ASP A 117 13.85 -18.14 -18.22
CA ASP A 117 13.15 -19.41 -18.05
C ASP A 117 12.55 -19.47 -16.64
N ARG A 118 11.26 -19.17 -16.54
CA ARG A 118 10.51 -19.15 -15.29
C ARG A 118 10.58 -20.49 -14.56
N ASN A 119 10.31 -21.59 -15.26
CA ASN A 119 10.21 -22.90 -14.63
C ASN A 119 11.56 -23.34 -14.06
N ALA A 120 12.65 -23.06 -14.79
CA ALA A 120 14.00 -23.31 -14.31
C ALA A 120 14.32 -22.50 -13.03
N TRP A 121 13.96 -21.21 -12.99
CA TRP A 121 14.19 -20.38 -11.80
C TRP A 121 13.33 -20.77 -10.61
N GLU A 122 12.06 -21.13 -10.81
CA GLU A 122 11.22 -21.65 -9.73
C GLU A 122 11.83 -22.93 -9.12
N ALA A 123 12.35 -23.85 -9.95
CA ALA A 123 13.03 -25.05 -9.48
C ALA A 123 14.31 -24.71 -8.68
N LYS A 124 15.11 -23.74 -9.14
CA LYS A 124 16.29 -23.24 -8.41
C LYS A 124 15.92 -22.64 -7.06
N LEU A 125 14.89 -21.81 -6.99
CA LEU A 125 14.45 -21.18 -5.73
C LEU A 125 13.95 -22.21 -4.71
N ARG A 126 13.22 -23.24 -5.15
CA ARG A 126 12.87 -24.38 -4.28
C ARG A 126 14.14 -25.06 -3.77
N ARG A 127 15.09 -25.34 -4.65
CA ARG A 127 16.39 -25.97 -4.31
C ARG A 127 17.20 -25.14 -3.30
N TYR A 128 17.29 -23.82 -3.46
CA TYR A 128 18.09 -22.95 -2.60
C TYR A 128 17.48 -22.74 -1.22
N THR A 129 16.16 -22.88 -1.07
CA THR A 129 15.48 -22.70 0.22
C THR A 129 15.24 -23.99 0.99
N ALA A 130 15.29 -25.15 0.32
CA ALA A 130 15.10 -26.45 0.93
C ALA A 130 16.08 -26.80 2.08
N PRO A 131 17.37 -26.41 2.07
CA PRO A 131 18.31 -26.71 3.16
C PRO A 131 17.90 -26.08 4.50
N PHE A 132 17.35 -24.87 4.49
CA PHE A 132 16.89 -24.19 5.70
C PHE A 132 15.76 -24.94 6.41
N ALA A 133 14.95 -25.68 5.64
CA ALA A 133 13.82 -26.43 6.19
C ALA A 133 14.24 -27.67 6.99
N GLN A 134 15.54 -28.01 6.98
CA GLN A 134 16.12 -29.06 7.84
C GLN A 134 16.63 -28.52 9.18
N GLN A 135 16.67 -27.19 9.36
CA GLN A 135 17.21 -26.55 10.54
C GLN A 135 16.08 -26.18 11.52
N HIS A 136 16.20 -26.60 12.78
CA HIS A 136 15.18 -26.34 13.81
C HIS A 136 15.32 -24.94 14.43
N ASP A 137 16.51 -24.37 14.35
CA ASP A 137 16.90 -23.10 14.94
C ASP A 137 16.82 -21.91 13.97
N ILE A 138 16.52 -22.17 12.70
CA ILE A 138 16.17 -21.16 11.69
C ILE A 138 14.66 -21.18 11.54
N TYR A 139 13.99 -20.08 11.92
CA TYR A 139 12.53 -20.01 11.90
C TYR A 139 12.01 -19.41 10.59
N GLY A 140 12.74 -18.49 9.96
CA GLY A 140 12.40 -17.86 8.67
C GLY A 140 13.51 -17.97 7.65
N ALA A 141 13.19 -18.25 6.38
CA ALA A 141 14.14 -18.22 5.27
C ALA A 141 13.42 -18.05 3.93
N ASN A 142 13.87 -17.09 3.12
CA ASN A 142 13.25 -16.78 1.84
C ASN A 142 14.31 -16.50 0.77
N ALA A 143 14.00 -16.89 -0.46
CA ALA A 143 14.75 -16.49 -1.64
C ALA A 143 13.81 -15.89 -2.68
N TYR A 144 14.24 -14.79 -3.30
CA TYR A 144 13.55 -14.20 -4.44
C TYR A 144 14.51 -13.96 -5.60
N PHE A 145 13.98 -14.14 -6.80
CA PHE A 145 14.64 -13.82 -8.05
C PHE A 145 13.82 -12.73 -8.74
N ASN A 146 14.48 -11.63 -9.10
CA ASN A 146 13.90 -10.54 -9.84
C ASN A 146 14.70 -10.36 -11.15
N ALA A 147 13.98 -10.23 -12.25
CA ALA A 147 14.53 -9.97 -13.56
C ALA A 147 13.71 -8.85 -14.22
N THR A 148 14.37 -7.75 -14.56
CA THR A 148 13.75 -6.56 -15.12
C THR A 148 14.46 -6.13 -16.38
N VAL A 149 13.71 -5.52 -17.29
CA VAL A 149 14.24 -4.66 -18.35
C VAL A 149 13.48 -3.36 -18.27
N GLU A 150 14.19 -2.29 -17.91
CA GLU A 150 13.63 -0.95 -17.90
C GLU A 150 14.06 -0.20 -19.14
N THR A 151 13.08 0.32 -19.89
CA THR A 151 13.35 1.24 -21.00
C THR A 151 12.86 2.63 -20.61
N HIS A 152 13.77 3.58 -20.58
CA HIS A 152 13.50 4.97 -20.22
C HIS A 152 13.49 5.82 -21.48
N TRP A 153 12.39 6.56 -21.68
CA TRP A 153 12.27 7.60 -22.71
C TRP A 153 12.25 8.96 -22.01
N TYR A 154 13.19 9.82 -22.37
CA TYR A 154 13.30 11.16 -21.78
C TYR A 154 13.39 12.21 -22.88
N VAL A 155 12.52 13.22 -22.78
CA VAL A 155 12.53 14.41 -23.63
C VAL A 155 12.33 15.65 -22.76
N ASN A 156 12.95 16.76 -23.14
CA ASN A 156 12.76 18.03 -22.42
C ASN A 156 12.71 19.25 -23.37
N SER A 157 12.33 20.39 -22.82
CA SER A 157 12.17 21.66 -23.56
C SER A 157 13.49 22.29 -24.03
N GLU A 158 14.64 21.79 -23.56
CA GLU A 158 15.97 22.21 -24.04
C GLU A 158 16.42 21.42 -25.27
N GLY A 159 15.64 20.44 -25.73
CA GLY A 159 15.92 19.65 -26.93
C GLY A 159 16.65 18.33 -26.66
N THR A 160 16.68 17.86 -25.41
CA THR A 160 17.19 16.52 -25.09
C THR A 160 16.23 15.45 -25.58
N THR A 161 16.74 14.36 -26.15
CA THR A 161 15.99 13.16 -26.53
C THR A 161 16.86 11.95 -26.26
N ILE A 162 16.46 11.15 -25.26
CA ILE A 162 17.19 9.98 -24.78
C ILE A 162 16.27 8.77 -24.75
N GLN A 163 16.74 7.64 -25.26
CA GLN A 163 16.18 6.31 -25.01
C GLN A 163 17.32 5.41 -24.51
N THR A 164 17.16 4.87 -23.30
CA THR A 164 18.06 3.86 -22.73
C THR A 164 17.27 2.62 -22.31
N SER A 165 17.92 1.46 -22.35
CA SER A 165 17.33 0.17 -21.96
C SER A 165 18.33 -0.62 -21.12
N GLN A 166 17.93 -1.01 -19.92
CA GLN A 166 18.82 -1.64 -18.95
C GLN A 166 18.20 -2.92 -18.38
N PRO A 167 18.80 -4.10 -18.67
CA PRO A 167 18.45 -5.33 -17.99
C PRO A 167 19.07 -5.39 -16.58
N GLY A 168 18.37 -6.01 -15.65
CA GLY A 168 18.86 -6.29 -14.31
C GLY A 168 18.35 -7.63 -13.80
N TYR A 169 19.25 -8.44 -13.27
CA TYR A 169 18.94 -9.73 -12.67
C TYR A 169 19.46 -9.75 -11.24
N ARG A 170 18.60 -10.07 -10.28
CA ARG A 170 18.96 -10.14 -8.87
C ARG A 170 18.43 -11.42 -8.24
N LEU A 171 19.32 -12.18 -7.61
CA LEU A 171 18.99 -13.25 -6.68
C LEU A 171 19.31 -12.77 -5.27
N TYR A 172 18.33 -12.86 -4.38
CA TYR A 172 18.51 -12.50 -2.98
C TYR A 172 18.00 -13.62 -2.09
N ILE A 173 18.76 -13.90 -1.03
CA ILE A 173 18.46 -14.95 -0.05
C ILE A 173 18.59 -14.33 1.34
N ALA A 174 17.59 -14.54 2.19
CA ALA A 174 17.59 -14.14 3.59
C ALA A 174 17.25 -15.34 4.47
N ALA A 175 17.87 -15.39 5.64
CA ALA A 175 17.55 -16.36 6.68
C ALA A 175 17.62 -15.71 8.06
N PHE A 176 16.74 -16.16 8.96
CA PHE A 176 16.51 -15.55 10.26
C PHE A 176 16.53 -16.61 11.37
N SER A 177 17.31 -16.33 12.41
CA SER A 177 17.35 -17.08 13.66
C SER A 177 17.22 -16.12 14.84
N LYS A 178 17.10 -16.66 16.05
CA LYS A 178 16.95 -15.89 17.29
C LYS A 178 17.83 -16.48 18.39
N ALA A 179 18.68 -15.69 19.00
CA ALA A 179 19.48 -16.12 20.14
C ALA A 179 18.61 -16.43 21.36
N ASP A 180 19.14 -17.18 22.33
CA ASP A 180 18.39 -17.61 23.53
C ASP A 180 17.95 -16.44 24.42
N ASP A 181 18.58 -15.26 24.27
CA ASP A 181 18.21 -14.02 24.98
C ASP A 181 17.18 -13.16 24.23
N GLY A 182 16.63 -13.65 23.10
CA GLY A 182 15.60 -12.99 22.30
C GLY A 182 16.13 -12.15 21.13
N MET A 183 17.45 -12.00 20.99
CA MET A 183 18.04 -11.18 19.92
C MET A 183 17.83 -11.80 18.53
N GLU A 184 17.28 -11.01 17.60
CA GLU A 184 17.14 -11.43 16.19
C GLU A 184 18.48 -11.46 15.47
N LEU A 185 18.68 -12.52 14.68
CA LEU A 185 19.91 -12.81 13.96
C LEU A 185 19.59 -12.97 12.47
N PRO A 186 19.75 -11.91 11.67
CA PRO A 186 19.57 -11.99 10.22
C PRO A 186 20.88 -12.33 9.51
N ARG A 187 20.78 -13.06 8.39
CA ARG A 187 21.85 -13.22 7.39
C ARG A 187 21.29 -13.08 5.99
N TYR A 188 22.04 -12.43 5.11
CA TYR A 188 21.62 -12.10 3.75
C TYR A 188 22.71 -12.40 2.74
N GLU A 189 22.30 -12.81 1.55
CA GLU A 189 23.15 -12.94 0.37
C GLU A 189 22.44 -12.30 -0.83
N SER A 190 23.19 -11.48 -1.58
CA SER A 190 22.66 -10.71 -2.71
C SER A 190 23.60 -10.81 -3.90
N PHE A 191 23.07 -11.33 -5.01
CA PHE A 191 23.78 -11.46 -6.27
C PHE A 191 23.08 -10.62 -7.33
N TYR A 192 23.85 -9.79 -8.03
CA TYR A 192 23.36 -8.94 -9.10
C TYR A 192 24.18 -9.18 -10.36
N ALA A 193 23.52 -9.21 -11.51
CA ALA A 193 24.14 -9.27 -12.82
C ALA A 193 23.32 -8.49 -13.86
N ALA A 194 23.99 -8.01 -14.91
CA ALA A 194 23.33 -7.40 -16.06
C ALA A 194 22.78 -8.45 -17.05
N THR A 195 23.21 -9.72 -16.93
CA THR A 195 22.75 -10.83 -17.78
C THR A 195 22.41 -12.06 -16.93
N PRO A 196 21.54 -12.98 -17.42
CA PRO A 196 21.22 -14.20 -16.69
C PRO A 196 22.45 -15.05 -16.37
N ASP A 197 23.37 -15.19 -17.32
CA ASP A 197 24.59 -15.99 -17.19
C ASP A 197 25.66 -15.33 -16.29
N GLY A 198 25.46 -14.07 -15.91
CA GLY A 198 26.33 -13.37 -14.97
C GLY A 198 26.04 -13.70 -13.50
N LEU A 199 24.90 -14.34 -13.21
CA LEU A 199 24.57 -14.81 -11.86
C LEU A 199 25.41 -16.06 -11.50
N PRO A 200 25.68 -16.28 -10.20
CA PRO A 200 26.44 -17.46 -9.76
C PRO A 200 25.73 -18.77 -10.10
N ASP A 201 26.52 -19.82 -10.29
CA ASP A 201 26.01 -21.18 -10.48
C ASP A 201 25.35 -21.75 -9.21
N ASP A 202 24.56 -22.82 -9.39
CA ASP A 202 23.82 -23.46 -8.32
C ASP A 202 24.73 -23.92 -7.16
N GLN A 203 25.95 -24.37 -7.45
CA GLN A 203 26.88 -24.83 -6.42
C GLN A 203 27.40 -23.67 -5.56
N THR A 204 27.68 -22.52 -6.18
CA THR A 204 28.13 -21.31 -5.48
C THR A 204 27.02 -20.75 -4.61
N VAL A 205 25.78 -20.72 -5.10
CA VAL A 205 24.64 -20.30 -4.30
C VAL A 205 24.41 -21.25 -3.11
N LEU A 206 24.46 -22.56 -3.32
CA LEU A 206 24.28 -23.53 -2.23
C LEU A 206 25.39 -23.45 -1.17
N ARG A 207 26.65 -23.20 -1.57
CA ARG A 207 27.73 -22.94 -0.61
C ARG A 207 27.48 -21.68 0.22
N ALA A 208 26.90 -20.63 -0.38
CA ALA A 208 26.50 -19.44 0.35
C ALA A 208 25.37 -19.76 1.35
N VAL A 209 24.37 -20.55 0.94
CA VAL A 209 23.30 -21.05 1.82
C VAL A 209 23.86 -21.85 3.01
N ASP A 210 24.78 -22.78 2.76
CA ASP A 210 25.42 -23.57 3.83
C ASP A 210 26.21 -22.67 4.79
N ARG A 211 26.91 -21.66 4.26
CA ARG A 211 27.59 -20.64 5.08
C ARG A 211 26.60 -19.84 5.91
N MET A 212 25.49 -19.39 5.36
CA MET A 212 24.45 -18.65 6.10
C MET A 212 23.91 -19.49 7.27
N ILE A 213 23.66 -20.79 7.05
CA ILE A 213 23.22 -21.72 8.12
C ILE A 213 24.28 -21.79 9.22
N GLY A 214 25.55 -22.00 8.85
CA GLY A 214 26.67 -22.06 9.79
C GLY A 214 26.87 -20.75 10.58
N ASP A 215 26.79 -19.60 9.90
CA ASP A 215 26.89 -18.27 10.49
C ASP A 215 25.78 -18.05 11.52
N LEU A 216 24.52 -18.36 11.20
CA LEU A 216 23.39 -18.23 12.12
C LEU A 216 23.57 -19.10 13.36
N GLN A 217 23.96 -20.37 13.17
CA GLN A 217 24.24 -21.29 14.27
C GLN A 217 25.39 -20.80 15.17
N ALA A 218 26.42 -20.19 14.57
CA ALA A 218 27.53 -19.60 15.31
C ALA A 218 27.08 -18.34 16.08
N LEU A 219 26.31 -17.45 15.45
CA LEU A 219 25.77 -16.24 16.07
C LEU A 219 24.86 -16.55 17.26
N ARG A 220 24.03 -17.59 17.19
CA ARG A 220 23.20 -18.03 18.34
C ARG A 220 24.04 -18.32 19.58
N ARG A 221 25.23 -18.91 19.40
CA ARG A 221 26.18 -19.26 20.46
C ARG A 221 27.13 -18.11 20.83
N ALA A 222 27.21 -17.07 20.00
CA ALA A 222 28.11 -15.96 20.20
C ALA A 222 27.70 -15.15 21.44
N PRO A 223 28.65 -14.71 22.28
CA PRO A 223 28.35 -13.82 23.38
C PRO A 223 27.92 -12.44 22.86
N ALA A 224 26.94 -11.84 23.54
CA ALA A 224 26.66 -10.42 23.38
C ALA A 224 27.84 -9.61 23.92
N ILE A 225 28.16 -8.50 23.27
CA ILE A 225 29.23 -7.60 23.70
C ILE A 225 28.62 -6.33 24.33
N ASP A 226 29.30 -5.80 25.35
CA ASP A 226 28.95 -4.52 25.96
C ASP A 226 29.34 -3.34 25.06
N PRO A 227 28.75 -2.14 25.26
CA PRO A 227 29.20 -0.94 24.55
C PRO A 227 30.71 -0.78 24.68
N TYR A 228 31.36 -0.52 23.54
CA TYR A 228 32.80 -0.56 23.45
C TYR A 228 33.31 0.56 22.56
N THR A 229 34.46 1.10 22.96
CA THR A 229 35.20 2.09 22.19
C THR A 229 36.64 1.62 22.03
N GLY A 230 37.12 1.53 20.79
CA GLY A 230 38.50 1.11 20.50
C GLY A 230 38.77 0.89 19.02
N PRO A 231 39.95 0.34 18.66
CA PRO A 231 40.36 0.22 17.27
C PRO A 231 39.61 -0.92 16.57
N ALA A 232 39.35 -0.76 15.28
CA ALA A 232 38.64 -1.73 14.48
C ALA A 232 39.09 -1.80 13.03
N ILE A 233 38.99 -3.00 12.45
CA ILE A 233 39.07 -3.22 11.01
C ILE A 233 37.67 -3.43 10.46
N LEU A 234 37.35 -2.75 9.36
CA LEU A 234 36.19 -3.09 8.53
C LEU A 234 36.71 -3.84 7.30
N SER A 235 36.10 -4.97 6.95
CA SER A 235 36.35 -5.68 5.68
C SER A 235 36.06 -4.79 4.48
N GLY A 236 36.50 -5.15 3.27
CA GLY A 236 36.19 -4.35 2.07
C GLY A 236 34.69 -4.13 1.87
N ARG A 237 33.86 -5.15 2.14
CA ARG A 237 32.41 -5.06 2.00
C ARG A 237 31.79 -4.19 3.10
N ALA A 238 32.20 -4.38 4.36
CA ALA A 238 31.76 -3.54 5.47
C ALA A 238 32.18 -2.06 5.28
N SER A 239 33.41 -1.83 4.83
CA SER A 239 33.98 -0.53 4.50
C SER A 239 33.20 0.16 3.37
N ALA A 240 32.76 -0.59 2.35
CA ALA A 240 31.96 -0.06 1.26
C ALA A 240 30.62 0.53 1.75
N VAL A 241 29.90 -0.20 2.61
CA VAL A 241 28.65 0.30 3.23
C VAL A 241 28.94 1.48 4.16
N PHE A 242 30.00 1.40 4.98
CA PHE A 242 30.43 2.50 5.85
C PHE A 242 30.64 3.82 5.09
N PHE A 243 31.35 3.80 3.96
CA PHE A 243 31.51 5.01 3.14
C PHE A 243 30.21 5.44 2.47
N HIS A 244 29.36 4.51 2.05
CA HIS A 244 28.05 4.84 1.45
C HIS A 244 27.16 5.63 2.42
N GLU A 245 26.97 5.12 3.64
CA GLU A 245 26.07 5.71 4.63
C GLU A 245 26.62 6.99 5.24
N ILE A 246 27.89 6.99 5.61
CA ILE A 246 28.46 8.04 6.47
C ILE A 246 28.99 9.22 5.63
N LEU A 247 29.52 8.93 4.44
CA LEU A 247 30.05 9.95 3.52
C LEU A 247 29.08 10.26 2.38
N GLY A 248 28.60 9.22 1.69
CA GLY A 248 27.99 9.34 0.37
C GLY A 248 26.81 10.32 0.32
N HIS A 249 25.81 10.14 1.19
CA HIS A 249 24.64 11.03 1.26
C HIS A 249 25.02 12.48 1.59
N ARG A 250 26.04 12.69 2.43
CA ARG A 250 26.51 14.04 2.78
C ARG A 250 27.24 14.74 1.65
N LEU A 251 27.61 14.01 0.59
CA LEU A 251 28.19 14.57 -0.62
C LEU A 251 27.14 14.85 -1.70
N GLU A 252 25.85 14.57 -1.44
CA GLU A 252 24.76 14.92 -2.35
C GLU A 252 24.47 16.43 -2.25
N GLY A 253 24.69 17.15 -3.36
CA GLY A 253 24.76 18.61 -3.39
C GLY A 253 23.50 19.30 -2.90
N HIS A 254 22.32 18.75 -3.19
CA HIS A 254 21.04 19.31 -2.75
C HIS A 254 20.95 19.50 -1.22
N ARG A 255 21.60 18.63 -0.43
CA ARG A 255 21.66 18.74 1.03
C ARG A 255 22.56 19.87 1.52
N GLN A 256 23.44 20.40 0.68
CA GLN A 256 24.24 21.59 1.01
C GLN A 256 23.44 22.88 0.81
N LYS A 257 22.41 22.88 -0.05
CA LYS A 257 21.52 24.02 -0.27
C LYS A 257 20.39 24.12 0.77
N ASN A 258 19.95 22.98 1.31
CA ASN A 258 18.85 22.94 2.26
C ASN A 258 19.29 23.32 3.69
N GLU A 259 18.72 24.38 4.27
CA GLU A 259 19.05 24.87 5.61
C GLU A 259 18.53 23.96 6.75
N ASP A 260 17.53 23.12 6.46
CA ASP A 260 17.04 22.09 7.39
C ASP A 260 18.01 20.90 7.51
N GLU A 261 18.99 20.81 6.61
CA GLU A 261 20.10 19.87 6.64
C GLU A 261 21.29 20.44 7.44
N GLY A 262 22.14 19.55 7.93
CA GLY A 262 23.31 19.86 8.74
C GLY A 262 24.49 20.41 7.93
N GLN A 263 24.40 20.41 6.60
CA GLN A 263 25.36 21.00 5.66
C GLN A 263 26.83 20.67 6.01
N THR A 264 27.08 19.43 6.43
CA THR A 264 28.31 18.99 7.12
C THR A 264 29.60 19.32 6.36
N PHE A 265 29.55 19.40 5.03
CA PHE A 265 30.73 19.62 4.19
C PHE A 265 30.69 20.93 3.38
N ALA A 266 29.64 21.75 3.50
CA ALA A 266 29.45 22.94 2.67
C ALA A 266 30.65 23.92 2.71
N HIS A 267 31.32 24.02 3.86
CA HIS A 267 32.47 24.90 4.06
C HIS A 267 33.84 24.19 4.04
N HIS A 268 33.88 22.88 3.75
CA HIS A 268 35.11 22.07 3.79
C HIS A 268 35.69 21.78 2.39
N VAL A 269 35.20 22.45 1.35
CA VAL A 269 35.77 22.32 0.00
C VAL A 269 37.21 22.85 0.03
N ALA A 270 38.14 22.09 -0.59
CA ALA A 270 39.58 22.28 -0.53
C ALA A 270 40.25 21.97 0.82
N GLU A 271 39.52 21.44 1.80
CA GLU A 271 40.08 20.96 3.07
C GLU A 271 40.27 19.43 3.09
N ALA A 272 41.16 18.98 3.98
CA ALA A 272 41.38 17.56 4.21
C ALA A 272 40.26 16.97 5.08
N VAL A 273 39.46 16.08 4.50
CA VAL A 273 38.35 15.37 5.17
C VAL A 273 38.64 13.88 5.39
N LEU A 274 39.68 13.36 4.74
CA LEU A 274 40.20 12.00 4.89
C LEU A 274 41.74 12.02 4.93
N PRO A 275 42.41 10.94 5.37
CA PRO A 275 43.86 10.84 5.30
C PRO A 275 44.38 10.95 3.86
N ALA A 276 45.57 11.54 3.68
CA ALA A 276 46.13 11.85 2.36
C ALA A 276 46.31 10.64 1.42
N GLY A 277 46.35 9.41 1.97
CA GLY A 277 46.43 8.18 1.21
C GLY A 277 45.12 7.74 0.55
N PHE A 278 43.98 8.37 0.89
CA PHE A 278 42.64 7.97 0.43
C PHE A 278 42.10 8.91 -0.65
N SER A 279 41.44 8.33 -1.64
CA SER A 279 40.63 9.06 -2.63
C SER A 279 39.28 8.38 -2.76
N VAL A 280 38.23 9.18 -2.99
CA VAL A 280 36.86 8.69 -3.20
C VAL A 280 36.33 9.30 -4.50
N SER A 281 35.79 8.43 -5.35
CA SER A 281 35.13 8.85 -6.59
C SER A 281 33.81 8.13 -6.80
N PHE A 282 32.91 8.76 -7.53
CA PHE A 282 31.69 8.14 -8.01
C PHE A 282 31.77 7.98 -9.53
N ASP A 283 31.62 6.75 -10.03
CA ASP A 283 31.77 6.45 -11.47
C ASP A 283 30.59 5.66 -12.04
N PRO A 284 29.51 6.34 -12.46
CA PRO A 284 28.36 5.69 -13.07
C PRO A 284 28.66 5.04 -14.43
N THR A 285 29.84 5.28 -15.02
CA THR A 285 30.20 4.74 -16.35
C THR A 285 30.85 3.37 -16.27
N LEU A 286 31.23 2.92 -15.06
CA LEU A 286 31.83 1.62 -14.83
C LEU A 286 30.77 0.52 -14.74
N ARG A 287 30.82 -0.46 -15.65
CA ARG A 287 29.88 -1.60 -15.67
C ARG A 287 30.30 -2.76 -14.77
N LYS A 288 31.62 -2.99 -14.64
CA LYS A 288 32.19 -4.13 -13.94
C LYS A 288 33.42 -3.71 -13.16
N LEU A 289 33.65 -4.39 -12.03
CA LEU A 289 34.94 -4.39 -11.34
C LEU A 289 35.41 -5.84 -11.18
N GLY A 290 36.54 -6.17 -11.79
CA GLY A 290 36.95 -7.57 -11.94
C GLY A 290 35.87 -8.36 -12.69
N ASN A 291 35.37 -9.43 -12.06
CA ASN A 291 34.29 -10.27 -12.62
C ASN A 291 32.88 -9.88 -12.12
N THR A 292 32.76 -8.84 -11.29
CA THR A 292 31.48 -8.46 -10.66
C THR A 292 30.84 -7.30 -11.40
N ASP A 293 29.56 -7.46 -11.80
CA ASP A 293 28.74 -6.38 -12.33
C ASP A 293 28.42 -5.33 -11.26
N LEU A 294 28.38 -4.06 -11.66
CA LEU A 294 28.03 -2.93 -10.78
C LEU A 294 26.61 -2.44 -11.10
N ALA A 295 25.76 -2.43 -10.07
CA ALA A 295 24.36 -2.02 -10.16
C ALA A 295 24.18 -0.50 -10.32
N GLY A 296 25.16 0.33 -9.93
CA GLY A 296 25.09 1.79 -10.05
C GLY A 296 25.46 2.35 -11.43
N TYR A 297 25.55 1.50 -12.46
CA TYR A 297 25.85 1.90 -13.83
C TYR A 297 24.69 2.63 -14.51
N TYR A 298 24.98 3.74 -15.21
CA TYR A 298 24.06 4.38 -16.15
C TYR A 298 24.80 5.30 -17.15
N ARG A 299 24.18 5.58 -18.30
CA ARG A 299 24.74 6.47 -19.34
C ARG A 299 24.35 7.93 -19.16
N TYR A 300 23.12 8.15 -18.72
CA TYR A 300 22.51 9.45 -18.47
C TYR A 300 21.76 9.35 -17.15
N ASP A 301 21.76 10.42 -16.38
CA ASP A 301 20.93 10.50 -15.17
C ASP A 301 19.46 10.77 -15.53
N ASP A 302 18.58 10.80 -14.53
CA ASP A 302 17.13 10.93 -14.70
C ASP A 302 16.68 12.37 -15.06
N GLU A 303 17.63 13.30 -15.18
CA GLU A 303 17.43 14.67 -15.69
C GLU A 303 18.02 14.86 -17.11
N GLY A 304 18.54 13.78 -17.70
CA GLY A 304 19.07 13.75 -19.07
C GLY A 304 20.51 14.25 -19.19
N VAL A 305 21.26 14.35 -18.09
CA VAL A 305 22.65 14.78 -18.08
C VAL A 305 23.57 13.58 -18.25
N LYS A 306 24.57 13.71 -19.13
CA LYS A 306 25.51 12.63 -19.43
C LYS A 306 26.34 12.26 -18.20
N ALA A 307 26.32 10.98 -17.84
CA ALA A 307 27.02 10.43 -16.70
C ALA A 307 28.55 10.50 -16.90
N ARG A 308 29.30 10.78 -15.82
CA ARG A 308 30.77 10.85 -15.83
C ARG A 308 31.35 10.50 -14.47
N ARG A 309 32.62 10.08 -14.44
CA ARG A 309 33.37 9.93 -13.20
C ARG A 309 33.55 11.27 -12.49
N VAL A 310 33.22 11.32 -11.20
CA VAL A 310 33.40 12.49 -10.31
C VAL A 310 34.36 12.11 -9.18
N GLY A 311 35.55 12.71 -9.16
CA GLY A 311 36.49 12.62 -8.05
C GLY A 311 36.09 13.59 -6.94
N VAL A 312 35.33 13.13 -5.96
CA VAL A 312 34.83 13.98 -4.86
C VAL A 312 35.92 14.25 -3.83
N ILE A 313 36.78 13.27 -3.53
CA ILE A 313 37.91 13.41 -2.60
C ILE A 313 39.17 12.91 -3.30
N GLU A 314 40.19 13.75 -3.35
CA GLU A 314 41.48 13.41 -3.95
C GLU A 314 42.60 13.57 -2.94
N ARG A 315 43.29 12.47 -2.62
CA ARG A 315 44.38 12.44 -1.63
C ARG A 315 43.96 13.13 -0.32
N GLY A 316 42.81 12.74 0.20
CA GLY A 316 42.23 13.25 1.44
C GLY A 316 41.47 14.57 1.33
N VAL A 317 41.61 15.31 0.22
CA VAL A 317 41.04 16.67 0.09
C VAL A 317 39.71 16.66 -0.66
N LEU A 318 38.66 17.25 -0.07
CA LEU A 318 37.35 17.41 -0.70
C LEU A 318 37.44 18.40 -1.88
N LYS A 319 36.95 17.99 -3.05
CA LYS A 319 37.03 18.77 -4.30
C LYS A 319 35.68 19.26 -4.79
N THR A 320 34.63 18.45 -4.65
CA THR A 320 33.30 18.73 -5.23
C THR A 320 32.23 17.84 -4.60
N PHE A 321 30.99 18.07 -4.99
CA PHE A 321 29.79 17.33 -4.58
C PHE A 321 29.18 16.57 -5.76
N LEU A 322 28.29 15.63 -5.46
CA LEU A 322 27.40 15.04 -6.47
C LEU A 322 26.30 16.07 -6.79
N MET A 323 26.10 16.39 -8.06
CA MET A 323 25.23 17.48 -8.49
C MET A 323 24.14 16.95 -9.42
N SER A 324 22.89 17.24 -9.06
CA SER A 324 21.76 17.27 -9.98
C SER A 324 21.73 18.61 -10.72
N ARG A 325 20.70 18.88 -11.50
CA ARG A 325 20.43 20.19 -12.09
C ARG A 325 19.91 21.21 -11.07
N MET A 326 20.07 20.98 -9.77
CA MET A 326 19.86 21.98 -8.73
C MET A 326 21.23 22.54 -8.26
N PRO A 327 21.63 23.72 -8.73
CA PRO A 327 22.88 24.36 -8.35
C PRO A 327 22.99 24.62 -6.84
N ILE A 328 24.22 24.63 -6.35
CA ILE A 328 24.58 25.10 -5.00
C ILE A 328 25.71 26.13 -5.10
N GLN A 329 25.98 26.84 -4.01
CA GLN A 329 27.01 27.87 -4.00
C GLN A 329 28.37 27.29 -4.43
N GLY A 330 28.99 27.91 -5.44
CA GLY A 330 30.27 27.48 -6.02
C GLY A 330 30.18 26.38 -7.08
N PHE A 331 29.00 25.75 -7.28
CA PHE A 331 28.79 24.66 -8.24
C PHE A 331 27.51 24.88 -9.05
N ALA A 332 27.67 25.50 -10.23
CA ALA A 332 26.55 26.00 -11.03
C ALA A 332 25.86 24.97 -11.96
N ASN A 333 26.44 23.78 -12.16
CA ASN A 333 25.97 22.82 -13.15
C ASN A 333 25.92 21.40 -12.59
N SER A 334 25.09 20.56 -13.21
CA SER A 334 25.02 19.12 -12.92
C SER A 334 26.33 18.42 -13.28
N ASN A 335 26.58 17.29 -12.62
CA ASN A 335 27.66 16.38 -13.00
C ASN A 335 27.18 14.96 -13.30
N GLY A 336 25.89 14.80 -13.61
CA GLY A 336 25.29 13.53 -14.04
C GLY A 336 24.88 12.65 -12.87
N HIS A 337 24.37 13.26 -11.80
CA HIS A 337 23.97 12.58 -10.56
C HIS A 337 22.53 12.90 -10.14
N GLY A 338 21.71 13.53 -10.98
CA GLY A 338 20.28 13.73 -10.72
C GLY A 338 19.50 12.43 -10.90
N ARG A 339 19.24 11.68 -9.82
CA ARG A 339 18.58 10.36 -9.89
C ARG A 339 17.31 10.27 -9.06
N ARG A 340 16.42 9.37 -9.49
CA ARG A 340 15.13 9.09 -8.83
C ARG A 340 14.57 7.71 -9.18
N GLN A 341 13.64 7.27 -8.35
CA GLN A 341 12.65 6.27 -8.68
C GLN A 341 11.50 6.94 -9.46
N VAL A 342 10.87 6.18 -10.37
CA VAL A 342 9.67 6.61 -11.10
C VAL A 342 8.60 7.13 -10.12
N GLY A 343 8.00 8.29 -10.42
CA GLY A 343 7.04 8.98 -9.57
C GLY A 343 7.63 10.05 -8.64
N PHE A 344 8.94 10.01 -8.36
CA PHE A 344 9.60 10.95 -7.46
C PHE A 344 10.28 12.09 -8.20
N THR A 345 10.65 13.15 -7.46
CA THR A 345 11.48 14.24 -8.00
C THR A 345 12.96 13.84 -8.00
N ALA A 346 13.69 14.19 -9.04
CA ALA A 346 15.13 13.94 -9.10
C ALA A 346 15.90 14.83 -8.13
N VAL A 347 16.85 14.23 -7.42
CA VAL A 347 17.82 14.94 -6.56
C VAL A 347 19.21 14.38 -6.82
N ALA A 348 20.25 15.04 -6.30
CA ALA A 348 21.61 14.51 -6.43
C ALA A 348 21.72 13.18 -5.65
N ARG A 349 22.20 12.11 -6.29
CA ARG A 349 22.29 10.77 -5.70
C ARG A 349 23.59 10.05 -6.04
N GLN A 350 23.96 9.12 -5.17
CA GLN A 350 25.09 8.21 -5.36
C GLN A 350 24.94 7.29 -6.59
N SER A 351 26.07 6.80 -7.12
CA SER A 351 26.14 5.83 -8.23
C SER A 351 27.01 4.62 -7.87
N ASN A 352 28.17 4.45 -8.53
CA ASN A 352 29.20 3.51 -8.12
C ASN A 352 30.24 4.26 -7.27
N LEU A 353 30.15 4.17 -5.94
CA LEU A 353 31.15 4.70 -5.02
C LEU A 353 32.41 3.83 -5.08
N ILE A 354 33.57 4.45 -5.27
CA ILE A 354 34.88 3.77 -5.34
C ILE A 354 35.87 4.46 -4.42
N VAL A 355 36.35 3.71 -3.42
CA VAL A 355 37.42 4.12 -2.50
C VAL A 355 38.74 3.53 -2.96
N GLN A 356 39.78 4.37 -3.03
CA GLN A 356 41.12 3.98 -3.44
C GLN A 356 42.14 4.38 -2.38
N VAL A 357 43.13 3.51 -2.16
CA VAL A 357 44.22 3.73 -1.20
C VAL A 357 45.55 3.66 -1.97
N ALA A 358 46.37 4.70 -1.88
CA ALA A 358 47.58 4.83 -2.68
C ALA A 358 48.72 3.86 -2.28
N ALA A 359 48.77 3.46 -1.00
CA ALA A 359 49.78 2.55 -0.45
C ALA A 359 49.10 1.48 0.44
N PRO A 360 48.33 0.56 -0.15
CA PRO A 360 47.58 -0.43 0.61
C PRO A 360 48.52 -1.37 1.38
N LYS A 361 48.06 -1.82 2.54
CA LYS A 361 48.72 -2.87 3.33
C LYS A 361 48.18 -4.24 2.92
N THR A 362 48.89 -5.31 3.25
CA THR A 362 48.26 -6.64 3.23
C THR A 362 47.28 -6.77 4.41
N ARG A 363 46.25 -7.62 4.29
CA ARG A 363 45.33 -7.93 5.41
C ARG A 363 46.07 -8.31 6.71
N ALA A 364 47.16 -9.07 6.61
CA ALA A 364 47.97 -9.47 7.75
C ALA A 364 48.67 -8.27 8.42
N GLN A 365 49.23 -7.35 7.62
CA GLN A 365 49.81 -6.11 8.13
C GLN A 365 48.75 -5.21 8.78
N LEU A 366 47.55 -5.13 8.20
CA LEU A 366 46.44 -4.35 8.78
C LEU A 366 46.03 -4.92 10.14
N LYS A 367 45.93 -6.26 10.27
CA LYS A 367 45.68 -6.95 11.53
C LYS A 367 46.79 -6.72 12.56
N GLN A 368 48.05 -6.71 12.13
CA GLN A 368 49.15 -6.37 13.04
C GLN A 368 49.03 -4.93 13.56
N GLN A 369 48.68 -3.97 12.69
CA GLN A 369 48.45 -2.59 13.12
C GLN A 369 47.26 -2.44 14.07
N LEU A 370 46.19 -3.23 13.90
CA LEU A 370 45.10 -3.32 14.88
C LEU A 370 45.63 -3.75 16.24
N ILE A 371 46.49 -4.78 16.29
CA ILE A 371 47.12 -5.27 17.52
C ILE A 371 48.01 -4.20 18.17
N ASP A 372 48.77 -3.47 17.37
CA ASP A 372 49.62 -2.40 17.87
C ASP A 372 48.78 -1.25 18.45
N GLN A 373 47.66 -0.88 17.81
CA GLN A 373 46.69 0.10 18.32
C GLN A 373 46.06 -0.37 19.64
N MET A 374 45.69 -1.65 19.75
CA MET A 374 45.16 -2.20 21.01
C MET A 374 46.16 -2.05 22.15
N ARG A 375 47.43 -2.41 21.91
CA ARG A 375 48.50 -2.31 22.91
C ARG A 375 48.76 -0.86 23.31
N GLN A 376 48.80 0.04 22.33
CA GLN A 376 49.00 1.48 22.56
C GLN A 376 47.86 2.10 23.38
N GLN A 377 46.62 1.69 23.13
CA GLN A 377 45.43 2.23 23.80
C GLN A 377 45.04 1.44 25.07
N HIS A 378 45.84 0.46 25.47
CA HIS A 378 45.55 -0.46 26.58
C HIS A 378 44.17 -1.13 26.49
N LYS A 379 43.77 -1.51 25.27
CA LYS A 379 42.48 -2.16 25.01
C LYS A 379 42.62 -3.70 25.10
N PRO A 380 41.66 -4.39 25.71
CA PRO A 380 41.71 -5.85 25.89
C PRO A 380 41.53 -6.64 24.58
N PHE A 381 40.86 -6.03 23.61
CA PHE A 381 40.63 -6.55 22.27
C PHE A 381 40.32 -5.38 21.33
N GLY A 382 40.35 -5.62 20.02
CA GLY A 382 39.90 -4.75 18.96
C GLY A 382 38.78 -5.45 18.21
N LEU A 383 38.20 -4.78 17.21
CA LEU A 383 37.05 -5.33 16.50
C LEU A 383 37.36 -5.58 15.03
N PHE A 384 36.75 -6.62 14.47
CA PHE A 384 36.73 -6.87 13.04
C PHE A 384 35.29 -7.02 12.56
N PHE A 385 34.85 -6.11 11.70
CA PHE A 385 33.54 -6.13 11.06
C PHE A 385 33.69 -6.79 9.70
N ASP A 386 33.22 -8.03 9.60
CA ASP A 386 33.31 -8.80 8.36
C ASP A 386 32.18 -8.42 7.40
N ASP A 387 30.99 -8.15 7.92
CA ASP A 387 29.80 -7.88 7.10
C ASP A 387 28.81 -6.93 7.78
N ILE A 388 28.17 -6.11 6.96
CA ILE A 388 27.24 -5.05 7.33
C ILE A 388 26.05 -5.12 6.35
N GLU A 389 24.83 -5.17 6.88
CA GLU A 389 23.63 -5.28 6.02
C GLU A 389 23.26 -3.94 5.36
N GLY A 390 23.51 -2.84 6.06
CA GLY A 390 23.10 -1.49 5.70
C GLY A 390 23.30 -0.53 6.86
N GLY A 391 22.63 0.61 6.80
CA GLY A 391 22.58 1.58 7.89
C GLY A 391 21.63 2.72 7.55
N PHE A 392 21.59 3.70 8.43
CA PHE A 392 20.96 4.97 8.16
C PHE A 392 21.81 6.10 8.70
N THR A 393 21.60 7.29 8.14
CA THR A 393 22.29 8.49 8.54
C THR A 393 21.30 9.62 8.77
N ILE A 394 21.47 10.34 9.88
CA ILE A 394 20.73 11.56 10.17
C ILE A 394 21.56 12.74 9.69
N THR A 395 21.05 13.45 8.70
CA THR A 395 21.70 14.60 8.10
C THR A 395 21.00 15.92 8.45
N GLN A 396 19.86 15.89 9.14
CA GLN A 396 19.07 17.09 9.48
C GLN A 396 19.66 17.89 10.66
N ARG A 397 19.33 19.18 10.76
CA ARG A 397 19.82 20.10 11.80
C ARG A 397 19.07 19.97 13.14
N GLY A 398 17.83 19.50 13.12
CA GLY A 398 16.94 19.42 14.29
C GLY A 398 17.19 18.25 15.25
N ILE A 399 18.03 17.29 14.87
CA ILE A 399 18.39 16.09 15.64
C ILE A 399 19.92 15.94 15.53
N PRO A 400 20.63 15.40 16.54
CA PRO A 400 22.08 15.21 16.45
C PRO A 400 22.49 14.50 15.16
N ASN A 401 23.47 15.07 14.46
CA ASN A 401 24.02 14.50 13.22
C ASN A 401 24.83 13.24 13.56
N ALA A 402 24.17 12.10 13.50
CA ALA A 402 24.71 10.79 13.81
C ALA A 402 24.47 9.82 12.66
N PHE A 403 25.21 8.72 12.67
CA PHE A 403 24.94 7.57 11.83
C PHE A 403 24.74 6.33 12.71
N GLU A 404 23.99 5.37 12.18
CA GLU A 404 23.88 4.03 12.74
C GLU A 404 24.05 3.04 11.59
N VAL A 405 25.05 2.19 11.70
CA VAL A 405 25.35 1.15 10.72
C VAL A 405 25.13 -0.20 11.40
N LEU A 406 24.53 -1.14 10.67
CA LEU A 406 23.98 -2.40 11.20
C LEU A 406 24.89 -3.58 10.81
N PRO A 407 25.92 -3.89 11.62
CA PRO A 407 26.78 -5.03 11.37
C PRO A 407 26.08 -6.34 11.72
N ILE A 408 26.36 -7.36 10.92
CA ILE A 408 25.76 -8.70 11.09
C ILE A 408 26.81 -9.78 11.38
N MET A 409 28.09 -9.52 11.12
CA MET A 409 29.21 -10.39 11.49
C MET A 409 30.35 -9.57 12.11
N VAL A 410 30.56 -9.72 13.42
CA VAL A 410 31.56 -8.96 14.19
C VAL A 410 32.41 -9.89 15.04
N TYR A 411 33.73 -9.68 15.05
CA TYR A 411 34.67 -10.47 15.82
C TYR A 411 35.47 -9.60 16.78
N ARG A 412 35.68 -10.07 18.01
CA ARG A 412 36.75 -9.59 18.88
C ARG A 412 38.06 -10.15 18.37
N VAL A 413 39.06 -9.28 18.20
CA VAL A 413 40.44 -9.66 17.88
C VAL A 413 41.29 -9.40 19.12
N PHE A 414 41.90 -10.44 19.66
CA PHE A 414 42.75 -10.34 20.86
C PHE A 414 44.21 -10.01 20.52
N PRO A 415 45.01 -9.51 21.47
CA PRO A 415 46.44 -9.20 21.23
C PRO A 415 47.33 -10.38 20.84
N ASP A 416 46.86 -11.62 21.06
CA ASP A 416 47.47 -12.88 20.62
C ASP A 416 47.07 -13.28 19.18
N GLY A 417 46.17 -12.52 18.55
CA GLY A 417 45.67 -12.75 17.19
C GLY A 417 44.42 -13.63 17.11
N ARG A 418 43.94 -14.19 18.23
CA ARG A 418 42.72 -15.00 18.27
C ARG A 418 41.49 -14.15 17.93
N GLU A 419 40.55 -14.73 17.21
CA GLU A 419 39.28 -14.10 16.85
C GLU A 419 38.11 -14.83 17.50
N GLU A 420 37.12 -14.08 17.95
CA GLU A 420 35.94 -14.62 18.60
C GLU A 420 34.70 -13.86 18.12
N LEU A 421 33.75 -14.59 17.53
CA LEU A 421 32.50 -14.02 17.06
C LEU A 421 31.70 -13.45 18.23
N VAL A 422 31.18 -12.23 18.06
CA VAL A 422 30.30 -11.54 19.00
C VAL A 422 29.07 -11.03 18.27
N ARG A 423 28.02 -10.68 19.03
CA ARG A 423 26.76 -10.17 18.49
C ARG A 423 26.21 -8.99 19.28
N GLY A 424 25.16 -8.38 18.74
CA GLY A 424 24.30 -7.47 19.47
C GLY A 424 24.81 -6.04 19.55
N VAL A 425 25.41 -5.55 18.47
CA VAL A 425 25.93 -4.18 18.42
C VAL A 425 25.61 -3.48 17.13
N ASP A 426 25.41 -2.18 17.25
CA ASP A 426 25.33 -1.24 16.14
C ASP A 426 26.52 -0.27 16.21
N LEU A 427 27.04 0.11 15.05
CA LEU A 427 28.14 1.07 14.95
C LEU A 427 27.55 2.48 14.89
N ILE A 428 27.94 3.32 15.85
CA ILE A 428 27.44 4.69 15.97
C ILE A 428 28.58 5.71 15.99
N GLY A 429 28.21 6.96 15.74
CA GLY A 429 29.10 8.09 15.97
C GLY A 429 28.77 9.28 15.09
N THR A 430 29.70 10.22 15.06
CA THR A 430 29.63 11.39 14.18
C THR A 430 30.60 11.21 12.99
N PRO A 431 30.18 11.57 11.77
CA PRO A 431 30.95 11.35 10.54
C PRO A 431 32.37 11.93 10.57
N LEU A 432 32.50 13.22 10.91
CA LEU A 432 33.79 13.91 10.89
C LEU A 432 34.78 13.29 11.89
N THR A 433 34.29 12.90 13.07
CA THR A 433 35.13 12.26 14.07
C THR A 433 35.60 10.90 13.58
N VAL A 434 34.73 10.02 13.08
CA VAL A 434 35.16 8.68 12.64
C VAL A 434 36.09 8.72 11.43
N PHE A 435 35.87 9.62 10.47
CA PHE A 435 36.76 9.77 9.31
C PHE A 435 38.16 10.25 9.70
N SER A 436 38.27 11.15 10.69
CA SER A 436 39.56 11.56 11.24
C SER A 436 40.35 10.42 11.91
N LYS A 437 39.68 9.30 12.23
CA LYS A 437 40.25 8.12 12.87
C LYS A 437 40.63 7.01 11.89
N VAL A 438 40.30 7.13 10.61
CA VAL A 438 40.77 6.20 9.57
C VAL A 438 42.29 6.35 9.44
N THR A 439 43.04 5.24 9.52
CA THR A 439 44.51 5.30 9.54
C THR A 439 45.17 4.59 8.37
N ALA A 440 44.60 3.47 7.90
CA ALA A 440 45.17 2.66 6.84
C ALA A 440 44.09 1.86 6.10
N GLY A 441 44.38 1.43 4.89
CA GLY A 441 43.56 0.46 4.15
C GLY A 441 44.40 -0.68 3.58
N ASP A 442 43.77 -1.80 3.30
CA ASP A 442 44.41 -2.99 2.74
C ASP A 442 44.25 -3.12 1.21
N ASP A 443 44.74 -4.23 0.66
CA ASP A 443 44.70 -4.61 -0.75
C ASP A 443 43.49 -5.49 -1.12
N GLN A 444 42.57 -5.74 -0.18
CA GLN A 444 41.39 -6.58 -0.40
C GLN A 444 40.15 -5.73 -0.72
N VAL A 445 40.02 -5.37 -1.99
CA VAL A 445 38.87 -4.63 -2.51
C VAL A 445 37.67 -5.56 -2.67
N ALA A 446 36.51 -5.15 -2.16
CA ALA A 446 35.25 -5.86 -2.34
C ALA A 446 34.15 -4.95 -2.90
N VAL A 447 33.14 -5.56 -3.52
CA VAL A 447 31.98 -4.89 -4.10
C VAL A 447 30.75 -5.18 -3.24
N PHE A 448 29.97 -4.15 -2.97
CA PHE A 448 28.63 -4.22 -2.44
C PHE A 448 27.64 -3.68 -3.48
N ASN A 449 26.67 -4.50 -3.90
CA ASN A 449 25.57 -4.08 -4.78
C ASN A 449 24.28 -4.00 -3.96
N GLY A 450 23.63 -2.84 -3.96
CA GLY A 450 22.46 -2.56 -3.11
C GLY A 450 21.40 -1.69 -3.77
N MET A 451 20.37 -1.35 -3.00
CA MET A 451 19.41 -0.28 -3.30
C MET A 451 19.59 0.81 -2.26
N CYS A 452 19.78 2.05 -2.71
CA CYS A 452 19.90 3.21 -1.84
C CYS A 452 18.54 3.93 -1.77
N GLY A 453 17.99 4.10 -0.57
CA GLY A 453 16.75 4.85 -0.33
C GLY A 453 17.04 6.30 0.06
N ALA A 454 16.30 7.26 -0.50
CA ALA A 454 16.31 8.66 -0.10
C ALA A 454 14.96 9.33 -0.50
N GLU A 455 14.84 10.65 -0.40
CA GLU A 455 13.63 11.40 -0.77
C GLU A 455 13.21 11.23 -2.24
N SER A 456 14.14 10.85 -3.12
CA SER A 456 13.84 10.52 -4.52
C SER A 456 13.50 9.04 -4.76
N GLY A 457 13.26 8.26 -3.71
CA GLY A 457 12.98 6.83 -3.75
C GLY A 457 14.23 5.94 -3.81
N TYR A 458 14.04 4.68 -4.20
CA TYR A 458 15.09 3.66 -4.24
C TYR A 458 15.78 3.61 -5.61
N VAL A 459 17.11 3.79 -5.62
CA VAL A 459 17.93 3.69 -6.83
C VAL A 459 19.02 2.63 -6.66
N PRO A 460 19.37 1.86 -7.71
CA PRO A 460 20.45 0.88 -7.63
C PRO A 460 21.80 1.58 -7.51
N VAL A 461 22.67 1.07 -6.63
CA VAL A 461 24.00 1.60 -6.35
C VAL A 461 25.01 0.47 -6.16
N SER A 462 26.28 0.80 -6.36
CA SER A 462 27.39 -0.05 -5.94
C SER A 462 28.34 0.75 -5.04
N ALA A 463 28.92 0.07 -4.05
CA ALA A 463 30.01 0.61 -3.27
C ALA A 463 31.20 -0.35 -3.33
N VAL A 464 32.39 0.22 -3.55
CA VAL A 464 33.64 -0.50 -3.73
C VAL A 464 34.65 0.07 -2.77
N SER A 465 35.21 -0.77 -1.90
CA SER A 465 36.20 -0.32 -0.93
C SER A 465 37.18 -1.44 -0.55
N PRO A 466 38.45 -1.11 -0.24
CA PRO A 466 39.33 -2.01 0.50
C PRO A 466 38.92 -2.10 1.97
N GLY A 467 39.47 -3.08 2.69
CA GLY A 467 39.37 -3.10 4.14
C GLY A 467 40.09 -1.90 4.74
N ILE A 468 39.56 -1.31 5.82
CA ILE A 468 40.13 -0.13 6.47
C ILE A 468 40.36 -0.39 7.95
N LEU A 469 41.42 0.21 8.50
CA LEU A 469 41.69 0.31 9.93
C LEU A 469 41.25 1.69 10.41
N ILE A 470 40.43 1.68 11.45
CA ILE A 470 39.98 2.86 12.19
C ILE A 470 40.55 2.75 13.59
N SER A 471 41.33 3.76 14.00
CA SER A 471 42.00 3.80 15.31
C SER A 471 41.02 3.83 16.48
N GLN A 472 39.82 4.35 16.28
CA GLN A 472 38.77 4.38 17.30
C GLN A 472 37.39 4.41 16.65
N ILE A 473 36.55 3.45 17.00
CA ILE A 473 35.11 3.42 16.72
C ILE A 473 34.32 3.31 18.02
N GLU A 474 33.02 3.58 17.94
CA GLU A 474 32.09 3.38 19.04
C GLU A 474 30.96 2.44 18.60
N ILE A 475 30.68 1.45 19.44
CA ILE A 475 29.53 0.56 19.25
C ILE A 475 28.59 0.67 20.45
N GLN A 476 27.30 0.66 20.16
CA GLN A 476 26.25 0.58 21.18
C GLN A 476 25.59 -0.81 21.14
N LYS A 477 24.87 -1.15 22.21
CA LYS A 477 24.07 -2.37 22.23
C LYS A 477 22.91 -2.24 21.24
N LYS A 478 22.75 -3.25 20.40
CA LYS A 478 21.59 -3.39 19.54
C LYS A 478 20.33 -3.53 20.39
N PRO A 479 19.22 -2.85 20.06
CA PRO A 479 17.93 -3.11 20.68
C PRO A 479 17.62 -4.60 20.55
N LYS A 480 17.32 -5.26 21.67
CA LYS A 480 16.89 -6.65 21.64
C LYS A 480 15.37 -6.70 21.59
N SER A 481 14.83 -7.61 20.79
CA SER A 481 13.41 -7.95 20.90
C SER A 481 13.14 -8.49 22.31
N SER A 482 12.06 -8.00 22.92
CA SER A 482 11.50 -8.58 24.14
C SER A 482 10.71 -9.85 23.84
N GLU A 483 10.47 -10.16 22.56
CA GLU A 483 9.70 -11.33 22.15
C GLU A 483 10.52 -12.61 22.25
N ARG A 484 9.92 -13.60 22.91
CA ARG A 484 10.46 -14.95 22.98
C ARG A 484 10.52 -15.58 21.57
N PRO A 485 11.40 -16.59 21.36
CA PRO A 485 11.29 -17.51 20.23
C PRO A 485 9.89 -18.13 20.12
N PRO A 486 9.55 -18.77 18.99
CA PRO A 486 8.33 -19.55 18.89
C PRO A 486 8.17 -20.53 20.06
N ILE A 487 6.99 -20.55 20.68
CA ILE A 487 6.70 -21.27 21.92
C ILE A 487 6.72 -22.78 21.69
N LEU A 488 6.09 -23.22 20.60
CA LEU A 488 6.18 -24.61 20.15
C LEU A 488 7.36 -24.77 19.19
N PRO A 489 8.02 -25.93 19.15
CA PRO A 489 9.00 -26.22 18.11
C PRO A 489 8.35 -26.24 16.72
N PRO A 490 9.16 -26.11 15.64
CA PRO A 490 8.66 -26.27 14.28
C PRO A 490 7.88 -27.58 14.12
N PRO A 491 6.76 -27.59 13.35
CA PRO A 491 6.00 -28.82 13.13
C PRO A 491 6.88 -29.88 12.44
N PRO A 492 6.74 -31.17 12.83
CA PRO A 492 7.52 -32.23 12.23
C PRO A 492 7.20 -32.35 10.73
N ARG A 493 8.22 -32.66 9.94
CA ARG A 493 8.04 -32.97 8.53
C ARG A 493 7.26 -34.27 8.37
N ASP A 494 6.27 -34.25 7.49
CA ASP A 494 5.56 -35.47 7.07
C ASP A 494 5.86 -35.73 5.59
N PRO A 495 6.59 -36.81 5.25
CA PRO A 495 6.86 -37.20 3.87
C PRO A 495 5.70 -38.00 3.23
N SER A 496 4.60 -38.23 3.95
CA SER A 496 3.49 -39.05 3.45
C SER A 496 2.86 -38.47 2.19
N PRO A 497 2.57 -39.32 1.17
CA PRO A 497 1.94 -38.87 -0.06
C PRO A 497 0.53 -38.32 0.18
N ASP A 498 0.17 -37.31 -0.61
CA ASP A 498 -1.12 -36.64 -0.53
C ASP A 498 -2.27 -37.59 -0.90
N THR A 499 -3.24 -37.73 0.01
CA THR A 499 -4.41 -38.59 -0.16
C THR A 499 -5.72 -37.82 0.07
N GLY A 500 -5.74 -36.51 -0.19
CA GLY A 500 -6.97 -35.71 -0.07
C GLY A 500 -6.80 -34.21 -0.31
N ASN A 501 -7.39 -33.38 0.56
CA ASN A 501 -7.22 -31.93 0.53
C ASN A 501 -6.11 -31.54 1.54
N VAL A 502 -4.87 -31.38 1.06
CA VAL A 502 -3.69 -31.04 1.89
C VAL A 502 -3.92 -29.82 2.75
N VAL A 503 -4.53 -28.77 2.20
CA VAL A 503 -4.77 -27.50 2.90
C VAL A 503 -5.63 -27.74 4.14
N LEU A 504 -6.78 -28.40 3.99
CA LEU A 504 -7.68 -28.72 5.10
C LEU A 504 -7.02 -29.65 6.13
N ARG A 505 -6.20 -30.60 5.69
CA ARG A 505 -5.43 -31.48 6.58
C ARG A 505 -4.43 -30.69 7.41
N ALA A 506 -3.60 -29.87 6.78
CA ALA A 506 -2.61 -29.02 7.46
C ALA A 506 -3.25 -28.09 8.50
N MET A 507 -4.39 -27.47 8.14
CA MET A 507 -5.17 -26.64 9.07
C MET A 507 -5.62 -27.42 10.30
N ARG A 508 -6.22 -28.61 10.12
CA ARG A 508 -6.72 -29.43 11.23
C ARG A 508 -5.60 -29.94 12.14
N ASP A 509 -4.50 -30.40 11.55
CA ASP A 509 -3.38 -30.95 12.31
C ASP A 509 -2.65 -29.87 13.12
N GLU A 510 -2.49 -28.65 12.58
CA GLU A 510 -1.92 -27.53 13.34
C GLU A 510 -2.89 -26.99 14.39
N LEU A 511 -4.19 -26.99 14.11
CA LEU A 511 -5.23 -26.55 15.04
C LEU A 511 -5.23 -27.47 16.27
N ALA A 512 -5.23 -28.79 16.04
CA ALA A 512 -5.19 -29.79 17.10
C ALA A 512 -3.92 -29.67 17.96
N ARG A 513 -2.74 -29.51 17.32
CA ARG A 513 -1.47 -29.32 18.03
C ARG A 513 -1.47 -28.06 18.88
N SER A 514 -1.90 -26.94 18.30
CA SER A 514 -1.91 -25.64 18.98
C SER A 514 -2.86 -25.65 20.17
N MET A 515 -4.06 -26.21 20.04
CA MET A 515 -5.01 -26.30 21.16
C MET A 515 -4.51 -27.23 22.29
N ALA A 516 -3.72 -28.25 21.99
CA ALA A 516 -3.18 -29.18 22.98
C ALA A 516 -2.00 -28.59 23.76
N ASP A 517 -1.05 -28.00 23.04
CA ASP A 517 0.31 -27.77 23.56
C ASP A 517 0.68 -26.29 23.69
N LEU A 518 0.03 -25.36 22.97
CA LEU A 518 0.43 -23.95 22.93
C LEU A 518 0.06 -23.23 24.24
N HIS A 519 1.06 -23.00 25.09
CA HIS A 519 0.94 -22.15 26.26
C HIS A 519 2.29 -21.71 26.81
N LEU A 520 2.31 -20.59 27.52
CA LEU A 520 3.38 -20.24 28.45
C LEU A 520 2.94 -20.67 29.86
N ASP A 521 3.87 -21.18 30.68
CA ASP A 521 3.57 -21.79 31.99
C ASP A 521 2.66 -20.95 32.90
N THR A 522 2.80 -19.62 32.87
CA THR A 522 2.03 -18.68 33.71
C THR A 522 0.87 -18.01 32.98
N MET A 523 0.63 -18.32 31.70
CA MET A 523 -0.37 -17.66 30.87
C MET A 523 -1.50 -18.63 30.50
N PRO A 524 -2.73 -18.12 30.25
CA PRO A 524 -3.84 -18.97 29.85
C PRO A 524 -3.57 -19.70 28.54
N ARG A 525 -4.17 -20.90 28.41
CA ARG A 525 -4.24 -21.63 27.15
C ARG A 525 -5.24 -20.97 26.19
N PRO A 526 -5.10 -21.15 24.87
CA PRO A 526 -6.17 -20.84 23.92
C PRO A 526 -7.45 -21.60 24.29
N TYR A 527 -8.59 -20.89 24.35
CA TYR A 527 -9.91 -21.53 24.49
C TYR A 527 -10.64 -21.59 23.15
N PHE A 528 -10.31 -20.69 22.23
CA PHE A 528 -10.81 -20.67 20.85
C PHE A 528 -9.68 -20.37 19.87
N LEU A 529 -9.64 -21.13 18.78
CA LEU A 529 -8.73 -20.92 17.66
C LEU A 529 -9.47 -21.20 16.36
N SER A 530 -9.28 -20.36 15.35
CA SER A 530 -9.72 -20.65 13.99
C SER A 530 -8.68 -20.30 12.95
N TYR A 531 -8.67 -21.08 11.87
CA TYR A 531 -7.91 -20.81 10.67
C TYR A 531 -8.86 -20.59 9.52
N ARG A 532 -8.60 -19.52 8.76
CA ARG A 532 -9.24 -19.24 7.50
C ARG A 532 -8.17 -19.08 6.42
N ILE A 533 -8.28 -19.84 5.35
CA ILE A 533 -7.41 -19.71 4.18
C ILE A 533 -8.25 -19.28 3.00
N ASP A 534 -7.92 -18.14 2.41
CA ASP A 534 -8.54 -17.62 1.19
C ASP A 534 -7.54 -17.76 0.02
N ASP A 535 -7.89 -18.59 -0.96
CA ASP A 535 -7.13 -18.83 -2.20
C ASP A 535 -7.90 -18.23 -3.38
N ALA A 536 -7.40 -17.12 -3.89
CA ALA A 536 -8.12 -16.31 -4.86
C ALA A 536 -7.37 -16.21 -6.18
N THR A 537 -8.11 -16.29 -7.27
CA THR A 537 -7.63 -16.09 -8.64
C THR A 537 -8.40 -14.94 -9.26
N HIS A 538 -7.68 -14.03 -9.94
CA HIS A 538 -8.27 -12.83 -10.51
C HIS A 538 -7.65 -12.43 -11.85
N LEU A 539 -8.40 -11.64 -12.60
CA LEU A 539 -8.01 -10.99 -13.85
C LEU A 539 -8.52 -9.54 -13.81
N ASN A 540 -7.64 -8.61 -14.16
CA ASN A 540 -7.92 -7.19 -14.27
C ASN A 540 -7.43 -6.70 -15.63
N ALA A 541 -8.21 -5.85 -16.30
CA ALA A 541 -7.76 -5.15 -17.49
C ALA A 541 -8.38 -3.75 -17.54
N ALA A 542 -7.62 -2.78 -18.03
CA ALA A 542 -8.09 -1.43 -18.21
C ALA A 542 -7.65 -0.87 -19.55
N ALA A 543 -8.52 -0.09 -20.18
CA ALA A 543 -8.22 0.57 -21.44
C ALA A 543 -8.78 1.99 -21.47
N SER A 544 -8.13 2.84 -22.26
CA SER A 544 -8.56 4.21 -22.54
C SER A 544 -8.50 4.46 -24.04
N ARG A 545 -9.58 5.02 -24.60
CA ARG A 545 -9.67 5.41 -26.01
C ARG A 545 -9.24 4.29 -26.98
N GLY A 546 -9.55 3.03 -26.66
CA GLY A 546 -9.20 1.85 -27.50
C GLY A 546 -7.84 1.22 -27.22
N SER A 547 -7.00 1.86 -26.40
CA SER A 547 -5.66 1.38 -26.04
C SER A 547 -5.62 0.80 -24.64
N LEU A 548 -4.96 -0.33 -24.47
CA LEU A 548 -4.81 -1.01 -23.19
C LEU A 548 -3.83 -0.23 -22.30
N ILE A 549 -4.25 0.05 -21.08
CA ILE A 549 -3.45 0.67 -20.02
C ILE A 549 -2.79 -0.41 -19.18
N ASN A 550 -3.56 -1.42 -18.75
CA ASN A 550 -3.04 -2.56 -17.99
C ASN A 550 -3.80 -3.85 -18.33
N SER A 551 -3.15 -4.98 -18.08
CA SER A 551 -3.75 -6.33 -18.10
C SER A 551 -2.93 -7.23 -17.18
N ALA A 552 -3.55 -7.68 -16.10
CA ALA A 552 -2.91 -8.43 -15.04
C ALA A 552 -3.79 -9.60 -14.59
N ALA A 553 -3.18 -10.76 -14.36
CA ALA A 553 -3.86 -11.90 -13.74
C ALA A 553 -2.97 -12.47 -12.66
N GLY A 554 -3.57 -12.93 -11.56
CA GLY A 554 -2.82 -13.41 -10.41
C GLY A 554 -3.59 -14.45 -9.61
N ARG A 555 -2.83 -15.19 -8.79
CA ARG A 555 -3.36 -16.09 -7.76
C ARG A 555 -2.59 -15.84 -6.47
N ASN A 556 -3.31 -15.65 -5.37
CA ASN A 556 -2.73 -15.48 -4.05
C ASN A 556 -3.46 -16.36 -3.04
N ARG A 557 -2.72 -16.82 -2.03
CA ARG A 557 -3.27 -17.61 -0.93
C ARG A 557 -2.87 -16.96 0.38
N ARG A 558 -3.87 -16.56 1.18
CA ARG A 558 -3.67 -15.86 2.45
C ARG A 558 -4.26 -16.66 3.60
N LEU A 559 -3.55 -16.64 4.72
CA LEU A 559 -3.98 -17.17 6.01
C LEU A 559 -4.50 -16.03 6.89
N THR A 560 -5.57 -16.31 7.63
CA THR A 560 -6.02 -15.54 8.78
C THR A 560 -6.16 -16.48 9.98
N VAL A 561 -5.56 -16.10 11.10
CA VAL A 561 -5.62 -16.78 12.39
C VAL A 561 -6.42 -15.93 13.37
N GLU A 562 -7.46 -16.50 13.96
CA GLU A 562 -8.15 -15.90 15.11
C GLU A 562 -7.90 -16.76 16.34
N LEU A 563 -7.12 -16.24 17.28
CA LEU A 563 -6.79 -16.90 18.53
C LEU A 563 -7.34 -16.10 19.71
N ARG A 564 -8.01 -16.80 20.64
CA ARG A 564 -8.56 -16.22 21.86
C ARG A 564 -8.09 -16.96 23.11
N ILE A 565 -7.68 -16.21 24.12
CA ILE A 565 -7.29 -16.70 25.45
C ILE A 565 -8.19 -16.10 26.52
N GLY A 566 -8.38 -16.81 27.64
CA GLY A 566 -9.39 -16.46 28.64
C GLY A 566 -10.60 -17.40 28.51
N ASP A 567 -11.79 -16.85 28.42
CA ASP A 567 -13.03 -17.59 28.18
C ASP A 567 -14.05 -16.74 27.40
N TYR A 568 -15.23 -17.32 27.13
CA TYR A 568 -16.31 -16.63 26.39
C TYR A 568 -16.82 -15.36 27.07
N THR A 569 -16.70 -15.26 28.41
CA THR A 569 -17.14 -14.07 29.15
C THR A 569 -16.11 -12.96 29.08
N PHE A 570 -14.82 -13.31 29.17
CA PHE A 570 -13.73 -12.36 29.17
C PHE A 570 -12.48 -12.89 28.43
N ASP A 571 -12.12 -12.25 27.33
CA ASP A 571 -10.96 -12.60 26.51
C ASP A 571 -10.15 -11.37 26.02
N ASN A 572 -9.12 -11.63 25.22
CA ASN A 572 -8.23 -10.64 24.62
C ASN A 572 -8.85 -9.76 23.52
N THR A 573 -10.08 -10.01 23.09
CA THR A 573 -10.71 -9.27 21.98
C THR A 573 -11.53 -8.08 22.49
N ASN A 574 -12.19 -7.34 21.58
CA ASN A 574 -12.94 -6.12 21.91
C ASN A 574 -12.09 -5.11 22.71
N PHE A 575 -10.81 -5.02 22.37
CA PHE A 575 -9.82 -4.14 22.96
C PHE A 575 -9.00 -3.47 21.86
N LEU A 576 -8.62 -2.23 22.08
CA LEU A 576 -7.76 -1.45 21.20
C LEU A 576 -6.69 -0.74 22.03
N GLY A 577 -5.53 -1.39 22.14
CA GLY A 577 -4.31 -0.82 22.70
C GLY A 577 -3.53 -0.04 21.64
N MET A 578 -2.84 1.03 22.06
CA MET A 578 -1.87 1.72 21.20
C MET A 578 -0.51 1.03 21.35
N PRO A 579 0.11 0.57 20.26
CA PRO A 579 1.48 0.07 20.34
C PRO A 579 2.41 1.16 20.87
N SER A 580 3.35 0.77 21.72
CA SER A 580 4.31 1.68 22.35
C SER A 580 5.37 2.22 21.39
N ASP A 581 5.58 1.54 20.25
CA ASP A 581 6.55 1.91 19.22
C ASP A 581 5.98 1.67 17.80
N MET A 582 6.52 2.39 16.81
CA MET A 582 6.23 2.22 15.39
C MET A 582 6.65 0.85 14.85
N SER A 583 7.66 0.21 15.46
CA SER A 583 8.06 -1.16 15.12
C SER A 583 6.98 -2.18 15.53
N ASP A 584 6.42 -2.04 16.74
CA ASP A 584 5.27 -2.82 17.22
C ASP A 584 4.03 -2.55 16.36
N PHE A 585 3.79 -1.28 15.97
CA PHE A 585 2.71 -0.92 15.06
C PHE A 585 2.84 -1.64 13.71
N MET A 586 4.02 -1.62 13.09
CA MET A 586 4.31 -2.27 11.81
C MET A 586 4.31 -3.80 11.91
N GLY A 587 4.81 -4.38 13.02
CA GLY A 587 4.83 -5.81 13.29
C GLY A 587 3.45 -6.40 13.62
N GLU A 588 2.59 -5.65 14.33
CA GLU A 588 1.21 -6.05 14.65
C GLU A 588 0.27 -6.05 13.43
N PHE A 589 0.59 -5.34 12.34
CA PHE A 589 -0.15 -5.48 11.08
C PHE A 589 -0.04 -6.90 10.49
N GLY A 590 0.96 -7.69 10.91
CA GLY A 590 1.14 -9.10 10.52
C GLY A 590 0.64 -10.12 11.54
N GLY A 591 0.19 -9.70 12.73
CA GLY A 591 -0.16 -10.57 13.87
C GLY A 591 -1.39 -11.45 13.65
N GLY A 592 -1.24 -12.51 12.85
CA GLY A 592 -2.31 -13.45 12.48
C GLY A 592 -2.67 -13.46 11.00
N MET A 593 -1.96 -12.69 10.17
CA MET A 593 -2.03 -12.80 8.71
C MET A 593 -0.73 -13.37 8.16
N GLY A 594 -0.83 -14.34 7.25
CA GLY A 594 0.34 -14.93 6.59
C GLY A 594 0.10 -15.12 5.10
N GLU A 595 1.15 -14.94 4.29
CA GLU A 595 1.13 -15.45 2.92
C GLU A 595 1.43 -16.95 2.95
N LEU A 596 0.61 -17.74 2.28
CA LEU A 596 0.79 -19.18 2.22
C LEU A 596 1.39 -19.61 0.88
N PRO A 597 2.19 -20.68 0.86
CA PRO A 597 2.61 -21.33 -0.36
C PRO A 597 1.45 -21.61 -1.32
N LEU A 598 1.67 -21.30 -2.60
CA LEU A 598 0.77 -21.69 -3.69
C LEU A 598 0.91 -23.18 -4.03
N ASP A 599 2.09 -23.74 -3.75
CA ASP A 599 2.34 -25.19 -3.79
C ASP A 599 1.54 -25.86 -2.66
N ASP A 600 0.84 -26.95 -2.95
CA ASP A 600 0.11 -27.73 -1.94
C ASP A 600 1.09 -28.66 -1.16
N ASP A 601 2.15 -28.06 -0.61
CA ASP A 601 3.14 -28.73 0.24
C ASP A 601 2.68 -28.71 1.71
N TYR A 602 2.40 -29.89 2.26
CA TYR A 602 1.90 -30.05 3.63
C TYR A 602 2.82 -29.44 4.69
N SER A 603 4.14 -29.63 4.56
CA SER A 603 5.11 -29.19 5.56
C SER A 603 5.27 -27.66 5.53
N ALA A 604 5.31 -27.07 4.34
CA ALA A 604 5.38 -25.63 4.17
C ALA A 604 4.10 -24.94 4.68
N LEU A 605 2.91 -25.47 4.35
CA LEU A 605 1.63 -24.97 4.86
C LEU A 605 1.55 -25.02 6.39
N ARG A 606 1.92 -26.14 7.01
CA ARG A 606 1.92 -26.27 8.48
C ARG A 606 2.90 -25.34 9.16
N ARG A 607 4.04 -25.07 8.55
CA ARG A 607 5.04 -24.16 9.10
C ARG A 607 4.53 -22.72 9.17
N GLU A 608 3.89 -22.23 8.10
CA GLU A 608 3.31 -20.89 8.10
C GLU A 608 2.12 -20.78 9.07
N LEU A 609 1.27 -21.82 9.15
CA LEU A 609 0.20 -21.90 10.16
C LEU A 609 0.77 -21.81 11.59
N TRP A 610 1.86 -22.52 11.88
CA TRP A 610 2.54 -22.50 13.18
C TRP A 610 3.08 -21.11 13.53
N LEU A 611 3.83 -20.48 12.62
CA LEU A 611 4.42 -19.15 12.85
C LEU A 611 3.33 -18.08 13.07
N ALA A 612 2.28 -18.08 12.24
CA ALA A 612 1.16 -17.16 12.41
C ALA A 612 0.40 -17.40 13.72
N THR A 613 0.23 -18.66 14.14
CA THR A 613 -0.44 -19.01 15.41
C THR A 613 0.37 -18.58 16.62
N ASP A 614 1.69 -18.76 16.58
CA ASP A 614 2.60 -18.34 17.63
C ASP A 614 2.57 -16.82 17.83
N GLY A 615 2.65 -16.05 16.74
CA GLY A 615 2.49 -14.59 16.77
C GLY A 615 1.14 -14.17 17.35
N SER A 616 0.04 -14.76 16.87
CA SER A 616 -1.31 -14.48 17.40
C SER A 616 -1.46 -14.82 18.89
N TYR A 617 -0.81 -15.87 19.39
CA TYR A 617 -0.84 -16.20 20.82
C TYR A 617 -0.12 -15.15 21.67
N LYS A 618 1.07 -14.70 21.24
CA LYS A 618 1.84 -13.68 21.95
C LYS A 618 1.09 -12.36 22.01
N SER A 619 0.51 -11.92 20.87
CA SER A 619 -0.35 -10.72 20.84
C SER A 619 -1.57 -10.89 21.75
N ALA A 620 -2.24 -12.05 21.72
CA ALA A 620 -3.39 -12.30 22.59
C ALA A 620 -3.05 -12.23 24.09
N VAL A 621 -1.86 -12.70 24.48
CA VAL A 621 -1.33 -12.61 25.86
C VAL A 621 -1.11 -11.15 26.27
N SER A 622 -0.55 -10.31 25.40
CA SER A 622 -0.42 -8.87 25.70
C SER A 622 -1.78 -8.19 25.80
N ASP A 623 -2.62 -8.40 24.79
CA ASP A 623 -3.96 -7.81 24.68
C ASP A 623 -4.82 -8.07 25.92
N ILE A 624 -4.87 -9.32 26.43
CA ILE A 624 -5.69 -9.62 27.62
C ILE A 624 -5.13 -8.95 28.89
N ALA A 625 -3.81 -8.83 29.00
CA ALA A 625 -3.17 -8.22 30.16
C ALA A 625 -3.43 -6.72 30.19
N GLU A 626 -3.26 -6.05 29.05
CA GLU A 626 -3.56 -4.63 28.87
C GLU A 626 -5.05 -4.34 29.10
N LYS A 627 -5.95 -5.12 28.47
CA LYS A 627 -7.39 -4.99 28.67
C LYS A 627 -7.77 -5.10 30.15
N ARG A 628 -7.18 -6.04 30.90
CA ARG A 628 -7.39 -6.16 32.35
C ARG A 628 -6.93 -4.91 33.11
N ALA A 629 -5.75 -4.38 32.77
CA ALA A 629 -5.22 -3.17 33.40
C ALA A 629 -6.13 -1.94 33.15
N VAL A 630 -6.60 -1.77 31.90
CA VAL A 630 -7.51 -0.67 31.53
C VAL A 630 -8.85 -0.78 32.27
N LEU A 631 -9.41 -1.99 32.38
CA LEU A 631 -10.70 -2.21 33.05
C LEU A 631 -10.62 -2.17 34.59
N ALA A 632 -9.43 -2.35 35.18
CA ALA A 632 -9.23 -2.17 36.62
C ALA A 632 -9.47 -0.71 37.04
N ASN A 633 -9.15 0.25 36.16
CA ASN A 633 -9.29 1.68 36.42
C ASN A 633 -10.67 2.27 36.04
N ARG A 634 -11.63 1.43 35.62
CA ARG A 634 -12.97 1.89 35.21
C ARG A 634 -14.04 1.62 36.26
N THR A 635 -14.85 2.63 36.53
CA THR A 635 -15.99 2.60 37.46
C THR A 635 -17.27 2.02 36.88
N ARG A 636 -17.40 1.92 35.55
CA ARG A 636 -18.53 1.26 34.86
C ARG A 636 -18.01 0.13 33.97
N ARG A 637 -18.54 -1.08 34.18
CA ARG A 637 -18.28 -2.27 33.36
C ARG A 637 -19.57 -2.69 32.65
N THR A 638 -19.47 -3.03 31.37
CA THR A 638 -20.54 -3.70 30.62
C THR A 638 -20.54 -5.18 30.97
N ASP A 639 -21.71 -5.75 31.27
CA ASP A 639 -21.90 -7.16 31.66
C ASP A 639 -22.17 -8.08 30.45
N LEU A 640 -21.56 -7.77 29.30
CA LEU A 640 -21.73 -8.56 28.07
C LEU A 640 -20.51 -9.49 27.88
N PRO A 641 -20.71 -10.78 27.58
CA PRO A 641 -19.62 -11.68 27.25
C PRO A 641 -18.82 -11.16 26.04
N ASP A 642 -17.54 -11.48 25.97
CA ASP A 642 -16.69 -11.07 24.86
C ASP A 642 -16.93 -11.87 23.58
N PHE A 643 -17.42 -13.11 23.71
CA PHE A 643 -17.65 -14.00 22.59
C PHE A 643 -18.85 -14.91 22.85
N SER A 644 -19.70 -15.10 21.84
CA SER A 644 -20.80 -16.05 21.89
C SER A 644 -20.37 -17.42 21.40
N ARG A 645 -20.94 -18.47 22.01
CA ARG A 645 -20.82 -19.85 21.55
C ARG A 645 -21.93 -20.16 20.55
N GLU A 646 -21.56 -20.75 19.43
CA GLU A 646 -22.47 -21.13 18.35
C GLU A 646 -22.41 -22.64 18.09
N ASP A 647 -23.46 -23.20 17.49
CA ASP A 647 -23.50 -24.62 17.16
C ASP A 647 -22.53 -24.94 16.01
N PRO A 648 -21.66 -25.95 16.14
CA PRO A 648 -20.68 -26.26 15.11
C PRO A 648 -21.36 -26.78 13.84
N VAL A 649 -20.87 -26.34 12.68
CA VAL A 649 -21.42 -26.74 11.38
C VAL A 649 -20.32 -27.24 10.45
N THR A 650 -20.66 -28.20 9.60
CA THR A 650 -19.84 -28.57 8.43
C THR A 650 -20.57 -28.20 7.17
N ILE A 651 -20.05 -27.25 6.39
CA ILE A 651 -20.74 -26.70 5.20
C ILE A 651 -19.82 -26.73 3.98
N THR A 652 -20.35 -27.19 2.85
CA THR A 652 -19.72 -27.04 1.53
C THR A 652 -20.61 -26.16 0.67
N ASP A 653 -20.20 -24.91 0.47
CA ASP A 653 -20.91 -23.87 -0.28
C ASP A 653 -20.10 -23.52 -1.54
N THR A 654 -19.97 -24.49 -2.44
CA THR A 654 -19.14 -24.38 -3.64
C THR A 654 -20.00 -24.20 -4.89
N VAL A 655 -19.66 -23.21 -5.70
CA VAL A 655 -20.24 -23.00 -7.04
C VAL A 655 -19.19 -23.28 -8.13
N PRO A 656 -19.59 -23.45 -9.40
CA PRO A 656 -18.65 -23.58 -10.51
C PRO A 656 -17.69 -22.38 -10.58
N VAL A 657 -16.43 -22.68 -10.88
CA VAL A 657 -15.39 -21.67 -11.04
C VAL A 657 -15.51 -21.03 -12.43
N PRO A 658 -15.57 -19.69 -12.54
CA PRO A 658 -15.67 -19.01 -13.84
C PRO A 658 -14.38 -19.18 -14.65
N ARG A 659 -14.50 -19.21 -15.97
CA ARG A 659 -13.35 -19.24 -16.88
C ARG A 659 -12.89 -17.81 -17.17
N LEU A 660 -11.69 -17.47 -16.75
CA LEU A 660 -11.08 -16.18 -17.02
C LEU A 660 -10.26 -16.27 -18.32
N ASP A 661 -10.72 -15.64 -19.40
CA ASP A 661 -9.97 -15.52 -20.66
C ASP A 661 -9.42 -14.10 -20.85
N ARG A 662 -8.10 -13.97 -20.75
CA ARG A 662 -7.41 -12.67 -20.85
C ARG A 662 -7.69 -11.99 -22.19
N ALA A 663 -7.62 -12.72 -23.30
CA ALA A 663 -7.77 -12.13 -24.63
C ALA A 663 -9.19 -11.57 -24.85
N THR A 664 -10.22 -12.29 -24.41
CA THR A 664 -11.60 -11.80 -24.46
C THR A 664 -11.79 -10.56 -23.61
N VAL A 665 -11.28 -10.53 -22.37
CA VAL A 665 -11.41 -9.38 -21.47
C VAL A 665 -10.69 -8.14 -22.04
N GLU A 666 -9.47 -8.29 -22.55
CA GLU A 666 -8.74 -7.21 -23.22
C GLU A 666 -9.53 -6.65 -24.41
N SER A 667 -10.16 -7.51 -25.21
CA SER A 667 -11.02 -7.09 -26.32
C SER A 667 -12.24 -6.29 -25.86
N ILE A 668 -12.87 -6.68 -24.75
CA ILE A 668 -14.03 -6.00 -24.17
C ILE A 668 -13.66 -4.57 -23.75
N VAL A 669 -12.60 -4.39 -22.96
CA VAL A 669 -12.21 -3.06 -22.46
C VAL A 669 -11.72 -2.14 -23.58
N ARG A 670 -10.99 -2.67 -24.57
CA ARG A 670 -10.58 -1.92 -25.78
C ARG A 670 -11.80 -1.41 -26.55
N SER A 671 -12.74 -2.31 -26.87
CA SER A 671 -13.94 -1.96 -27.64
C SER A 671 -14.80 -0.93 -26.92
N ALA A 672 -15.02 -1.10 -25.61
CA ALA A 672 -15.83 -0.19 -24.82
C ALA A 672 -15.18 1.18 -24.65
N SER A 673 -13.87 1.23 -24.34
CA SER A 673 -13.14 2.49 -24.16
C SER A 673 -12.97 3.28 -25.46
N ALA A 674 -13.02 2.64 -26.63
CA ALA A 674 -12.99 3.32 -27.93
C ALA A 674 -14.18 4.27 -28.13
N ALA A 675 -15.28 4.10 -27.40
CA ALA A 675 -16.43 5.03 -27.44
C ALA A 675 -16.04 6.48 -27.12
N PHE A 676 -15.01 6.69 -26.28
CA PHE A 676 -14.54 8.03 -25.92
C PHE A 676 -13.70 8.72 -27.01
N VAL A 677 -13.29 8.00 -28.07
CA VAL A 677 -12.62 8.61 -29.23
C VAL A 677 -13.51 9.69 -29.85
N ASN A 678 -14.81 9.44 -29.92
CA ASN A 678 -15.80 10.35 -30.50
C ASN A 678 -16.35 11.40 -29.51
N ALA A 679 -15.74 11.52 -28.31
CA ALA A 679 -16.10 12.50 -27.30
C ALA A 679 -14.94 13.49 -27.11
N PRO A 680 -14.83 14.53 -27.96
CA PRO A 680 -13.66 15.43 -27.96
C PRO A 680 -13.52 16.25 -26.68
N ASP A 681 -14.64 16.46 -25.98
CA ASP A 681 -14.70 17.23 -24.74
C ASP A 681 -14.38 16.41 -23.48
N VAL A 682 -14.14 15.11 -23.62
CA VAL A 682 -13.75 14.23 -22.51
C VAL A 682 -12.23 14.22 -22.39
N TYR A 683 -11.72 14.77 -21.29
CA TYR A 683 -10.28 14.98 -21.08
C TYR A 683 -9.57 13.70 -20.64
N GLN A 684 -10.18 12.93 -19.73
CA GLN A 684 -9.75 11.58 -19.39
C GLN A 684 -10.92 10.62 -19.48
N SER A 685 -10.60 9.37 -19.83
CA SER A 685 -11.53 8.26 -19.81
C SER A 685 -10.79 6.98 -19.47
N GLU A 686 -11.47 6.05 -18.82
CA GLU A 686 -10.96 4.69 -18.60
C GLU A 686 -12.14 3.73 -18.50
N VAL A 687 -11.98 2.53 -19.07
CA VAL A 687 -12.86 1.40 -18.83
C VAL A 687 -12.03 0.29 -18.18
N THR A 688 -12.43 -0.14 -17.00
CA THR A 688 -11.78 -1.18 -16.20
C THR A 688 -12.71 -2.37 -16.04
N TRP A 689 -12.20 -3.57 -16.31
CA TRP A 689 -12.84 -4.85 -16.04
C TRP A 689 -12.06 -5.58 -14.96
N SER A 690 -12.77 -6.18 -14.02
CA SER A 690 -12.19 -6.89 -12.88
C SER A 690 -13.05 -8.12 -12.57
N GLY A 691 -12.46 -9.30 -12.46
CA GLY A 691 -13.22 -10.51 -12.16
C GLY A 691 -12.37 -11.67 -11.69
N GLY A 692 -13.00 -12.59 -10.95
CA GLY A 692 -12.30 -13.72 -10.36
C GLY A 692 -13.18 -14.58 -9.46
N PHE A 693 -12.51 -15.38 -8.63
CA PHE A 693 -13.14 -16.17 -7.59
C PHE A 693 -12.18 -16.38 -6.41
N ALA A 694 -12.73 -16.53 -5.22
CA ALA A 694 -12.01 -16.94 -4.02
C ALA A 694 -12.55 -18.26 -3.50
N ARG A 695 -11.64 -19.19 -3.18
CA ARG A 695 -11.94 -20.42 -2.45
C ARG A 695 -11.48 -20.25 -1.01
N THR A 696 -12.42 -20.33 -0.09
CA THR A 696 -12.16 -20.22 1.35
C THR A 696 -12.24 -21.61 1.99
N TRP A 697 -11.23 -21.96 2.80
CA TRP A 697 -11.31 -23.02 3.79
C TRP A 697 -11.33 -22.41 5.19
N TYR A 698 -12.15 -22.97 6.07
CA TYR A 698 -12.23 -22.56 7.46
C TYR A 698 -12.33 -23.76 8.37
N VAL A 699 -11.61 -23.74 9.49
CA VAL A 699 -11.78 -24.66 10.61
C VAL A 699 -11.66 -23.90 11.93
N ASN A 700 -12.38 -24.33 12.97
CA ASN A 700 -12.18 -23.82 14.33
C ASN A 700 -12.15 -24.92 15.39
N SER A 701 -11.71 -24.56 16.59
CA SER A 701 -11.58 -25.47 17.74
C SER A 701 -12.90 -25.95 18.33
N GLU A 702 -14.03 -25.36 17.95
CA GLU A 702 -15.37 -25.80 18.35
C GLU A 702 -15.92 -26.91 17.43
N GLY A 703 -15.22 -27.22 16.33
CA GLY A 703 -15.59 -28.26 15.37
C GLY A 703 -16.30 -27.76 14.11
N THR A 704 -16.45 -26.44 13.94
CA THR A 704 -16.96 -25.88 12.68
C THR A 704 -15.92 -26.04 11.58
N SER A 705 -16.36 -26.45 10.39
CA SER A 705 -15.55 -26.37 9.18
C SER A 705 -16.38 -25.99 7.97
N TYR A 706 -15.83 -25.20 7.06
CA TYR A 706 -16.49 -24.97 5.78
C TYR A 706 -15.52 -24.84 4.61
N THR A 707 -16.02 -25.14 3.43
CA THR A 707 -15.39 -24.77 2.16
C THR A 707 -16.38 -23.96 1.35
N ARG A 708 -15.98 -22.77 0.90
CA ARG A 708 -16.82 -21.85 0.13
C ARG A 708 -16.11 -21.38 -1.12
N VAL A 709 -16.83 -21.27 -2.25
CA VAL A 709 -16.30 -20.64 -3.47
C VAL A 709 -17.16 -19.43 -3.80
N VAL A 710 -16.54 -18.26 -3.90
CA VAL A 710 -17.23 -16.98 -4.17
C VAL A 710 -16.63 -16.34 -5.43
N PRO A 711 -17.31 -16.47 -6.58
CA PRO A 711 -17.02 -15.66 -7.76
C PRO A 711 -17.39 -14.20 -7.54
N TRP A 712 -16.83 -13.32 -8.35
CA TRP A 712 -17.18 -11.90 -8.37
C TRP A 712 -16.78 -11.28 -9.72
N GLY A 713 -17.48 -10.24 -10.14
CA GLY A 713 -17.11 -9.46 -11.31
C GLY A 713 -17.55 -8.00 -11.18
N SER A 714 -16.77 -7.08 -11.75
CA SER A 714 -17.16 -5.69 -11.92
C SER A 714 -16.63 -5.08 -13.21
N VAL A 715 -17.36 -4.08 -13.69
CA VAL A 715 -16.92 -3.18 -14.77
C VAL A 715 -17.16 -1.75 -14.34
N HIS A 716 -16.18 -0.91 -14.62
CA HIS A 716 -16.22 0.53 -14.37
C HIS A 716 -15.89 1.27 -15.66
N ALA A 717 -16.65 2.30 -15.98
CA ALA A 717 -16.25 3.29 -16.97
C ALA A 717 -16.32 4.67 -16.33
N ARG A 718 -15.21 5.40 -16.33
CA ARG A 718 -15.08 6.74 -15.73
C ARG A 718 -14.64 7.74 -16.77
N ALA A 719 -15.10 8.98 -16.63
CA ALA A 719 -14.68 10.08 -17.48
C ALA A 719 -14.59 11.39 -16.69
N SER A 720 -13.67 12.26 -17.11
CA SER A 720 -13.54 13.62 -16.57
C SER A 720 -13.56 14.67 -17.69
N SER A 721 -14.14 15.82 -17.39
CA SER A 721 -14.29 16.96 -18.28
C SER A 721 -14.51 18.23 -17.44
N GLN A 722 -15.02 19.28 -18.05
CA GLN A 722 -15.38 20.53 -17.41
C GLN A 722 -16.60 21.15 -18.08
N ALA A 723 -17.49 21.70 -17.26
CA ALA A 723 -18.66 22.42 -17.71
C ALA A 723 -18.29 23.76 -18.36
N THR A 724 -19.24 24.35 -19.09
CA THR A 724 -19.04 25.64 -19.78
C THR A 724 -18.77 26.81 -18.84
N ASP A 725 -19.12 26.69 -17.56
CA ASP A 725 -18.86 27.67 -16.50
C ASP A 725 -17.58 27.41 -15.70
N GLY A 726 -16.75 26.43 -16.13
CA GLY A 726 -15.51 26.09 -15.46
C GLY A 726 -15.65 25.06 -14.33
N LEU A 727 -16.86 24.59 -13.99
CA LEU A 727 -17.03 23.54 -12.98
C LEU A 727 -16.39 22.22 -13.45
N PRO A 728 -15.43 21.63 -12.72
CA PRO A 728 -14.91 20.30 -13.04
C PRO A 728 -16.01 19.25 -13.00
N LEU A 729 -16.05 18.39 -14.00
CA LEU A 729 -17.01 17.30 -14.10
C LEU A 729 -16.27 15.96 -14.04
N GLU A 730 -16.73 15.09 -13.15
CA GLU A 730 -16.33 13.69 -13.10
C GLU A 730 -17.59 12.85 -12.90
N ASP A 731 -17.68 11.75 -13.65
CA ASP A 731 -18.79 10.82 -13.59
C ASP A 731 -18.33 9.43 -14.04
N GLY A 732 -19.13 8.42 -13.76
CA GLY A 732 -18.90 7.08 -14.24
C GLY A 732 -20.10 6.16 -14.09
N ILE A 733 -20.04 5.05 -14.80
CA ILE A 733 -20.94 3.91 -14.64
C ILE A 733 -20.17 2.76 -14.01
N ALA A 734 -20.86 2.00 -13.16
CA ALA A 734 -20.29 0.85 -12.49
C ALA A 734 -21.34 -0.26 -12.44
N GLU A 735 -20.92 -1.46 -12.78
CA GLU A 735 -21.73 -2.67 -12.71
C GLU A 735 -21.00 -3.71 -11.90
N PHE A 736 -21.73 -4.36 -10.99
CA PHE A 736 -21.22 -5.44 -10.15
C PHE A 736 -22.08 -6.66 -10.38
N ALA A 737 -21.42 -7.81 -10.42
CA ALA A 737 -22.04 -9.10 -10.64
C ALA A 737 -21.52 -10.11 -9.62
N ALA A 738 -22.39 -11.05 -9.23
CA ALA A 738 -22.03 -12.16 -8.35
C ALA A 738 -21.12 -13.20 -9.03
N THR A 739 -20.98 -13.14 -10.35
CA THR A 739 -20.03 -13.93 -11.15
C THR A 739 -19.59 -13.12 -12.37
N PRO A 740 -18.34 -13.27 -12.86
CA PRO A 740 -17.89 -12.61 -14.09
C PRO A 740 -18.80 -12.83 -15.31
N ASP A 741 -19.45 -13.99 -15.39
CA ASP A 741 -20.27 -14.39 -16.55
C ASP A 741 -21.56 -13.55 -16.69
N GLU A 742 -21.99 -12.88 -15.63
CA GLU A 742 -23.18 -12.01 -15.60
C GLU A 742 -22.86 -10.54 -15.96
N LEU A 743 -21.58 -10.22 -16.18
CA LEU A 743 -21.18 -8.89 -16.64
C LEU A 743 -21.62 -8.66 -18.10
N PRO A 744 -21.87 -7.40 -18.51
CA PRO A 744 -22.23 -7.10 -19.88
C PRO A 744 -21.12 -7.54 -20.85
N GLY A 745 -21.49 -8.35 -21.85
CA GLY A 745 -20.59 -8.70 -22.94
C GLY A 745 -20.20 -7.47 -23.78
N ARG A 746 -19.20 -7.64 -24.66
CA ARG A 746 -18.57 -6.58 -25.47
C ARG A 746 -19.57 -5.57 -26.05
N GLU A 747 -20.55 -6.03 -26.83
CA GLU A 747 -21.49 -5.14 -27.52
C GLU A 747 -22.45 -4.40 -26.58
N ALA A 748 -22.85 -5.03 -25.48
CA ALA A 748 -23.72 -4.41 -24.49
C ALA A 748 -22.95 -3.33 -23.71
N LEU A 749 -21.73 -3.63 -23.29
CA LEU A 749 -20.88 -2.68 -22.58
C LEU A 749 -20.51 -1.49 -23.48
N THR A 750 -20.11 -1.73 -24.73
CA THR A 750 -19.76 -0.66 -25.67
C THR A 750 -20.92 0.32 -25.86
N ARG A 751 -22.16 -0.18 -26.05
CA ARG A 751 -23.35 0.67 -26.13
C ARG A 751 -23.57 1.49 -24.86
N ARG A 752 -23.44 0.88 -23.69
CA ARG A 752 -23.57 1.59 -22.39
C ARG A 752 -22.53 2.70 -22.22
N VAL A 753 -21.28 2.45 -22.64
CA VAL A 753 -20.23 3.47 -22.58
C VAL A 753 -20.46 4.58 -23.61
N GLN A 754 -21.00 4.28 -24.80
CA GLN A 754 -21.42 5.28 -25.79
C GLN A 754 -22.54 6.18 -25.27
N ASP A 755 -23.57 5.59 -24.65
CA ASP A 755 -24.67 6.32 -24.02
C ASP A 755 -24.15 7.21 -22.88
N PHE A 756 -23.25 6.67 -22.05
CA PHE A 756 -22.57 7.42 -21.00
C PHE A 756 -21.78 8.61 -21.55
N ALA A 757 -20.91 8.40 -22.55
CA ALA A 757 -20.09 9.44 -23.15
C ALA A 757 -20.94 10.56 -23.78
N SER A 758 -22.05 10.18 -24.44
CA SER A 758 -23.01 11.12 -25.02
C SER A 758 -23.70 11.98 -23.96
N ARG A 759 -24.16 11.34 -22.87
CA ARG A 759 -24.85 12.02 -21.77
C ARG A 759 -23.88 12.89 -20.95
N PHE A 760 -22.66 12.43 -20.74
CA PHE A 760 -21.61 13.19 -20.05
C PHE A 760 -21.17 14.42 -20.84
N THR A 761 -21.08 14.33 -22.18
CA THR A 761 -20.83 15.50 -23.03
C THR A 761 -21.95 16.55 -22.89
N LYS A 762 -23.22 16.12 -22.88
CA LYS A 762 -24.38 17.01 -22.66
C LYS A 762 -24.38 17.65 -21.27
N LEU A 763 -23.87 16.94 -20.25
CA LEU A 763 -23.80 17.44 -18.88
C LEU A 763 -23.01 18.75 -18.77
N ARG A 764 -22.02 18.97 -19.65
CA ARG A 764 -21.20 20.18 -19.69
C ARG A 764 -22.00 21.47 -19.87
N ALA A 765 -23.07 21.42 -20.66
CA ALA A 765 -23.93 22.56 -20.96
C ALA A 765 -25.23 22.56 -20.12
N THR A 766 -25.42 21.56 -19.26
CA THR A 766 -26.61 21.45 -18.42
C THR A 766 -26.61 22.56 -17.37
N PRO A 767 -27.76 23.20 -17.05
CA PRO A 767 -27.82 24.21 -16.01
C PRO A 767 -27.39 23.67 -14.63
N PRO A 768 -26.66 24.45 -13.81
CA PRO A 768 -26.32 24.04 -12.45
C PRO A 768 -27.59 23.97 -11.59
N SER A 769 -27.57 23.07 -10.61
CA SER A 769 -28.62 22.98 -9.59
C SER A 769 -28.67 24.26 -8.77
N GLU A 770 -29.89 24.68 -8.44
CA GLU A 770 -30.16 25.70 -7.44
C GLU A 770 -30.26 25.06 -6.05
N THR A 771 -30.25 25.89 -5.00
CA THR A 771 -30.64 25.43 -3.68
C THR A 771 -32.13 25.10 -3.71
N TYR A 772 -32.50 23.90 -3.28
CA TYR A 772 -33.86 23.39 -3.35
C TYR A 772 -34.23 22.71 -2.03
N ASN A 773 -35.44 22.98 -1.54
CA ASN A 773 -36.05 22.26 -0.42
C ASN A 773 -37.48 21.91 -0.83
N GLY A 774 -37.77 20.63 -1.02
CA GLY A 774 -39.09 20.18 -1.50
C GLY A 774 -39.11 18.70 -1.84
N PRO A 775 -40.13 18.23 -2.59
CA PRO A 775 -40.33 16.81 -2.84
C PRO A 775 -39.25 16.23 -3.76
N VAL A 776 -38.61 15.14 -3.32
CA VAL A 776 -37.57 14.45 -4.09
C VAL A 776 -37.93 12.98 -4.29
N LEU A 777 -38.01 12.57 -5.55
CA LEU A 777 -38.29 11.21 -5.98
C LEU A 777 -36.99 10.50 -6.40
N PHE A 778 -36.66 9.40 -5.75
CA PHE A 778 -35.56 8.51 -6.16
C PHE A 778 -36.13 7.32 -6.93
N GLU A 779 -35.72 7.16 -8.19
CA GLU A 779 -36.18 6.07 -9.06
C GLU A 779 -35.14 4.94 -9.11
N GLY A 780 -35.64 3.70 -9.05
CA GLY A 780 -34.85 2.50 -9.35
C GLY A 780 -33.56 2.38 -8.53
N SER A 781 -32.41 2.31 -9.22
CA SER A 781 -31.10 2.14 -8.58
C SER A 781 -30.73 3.28 -7.65
N ALA A 782 -31.16 4.53 -7.91
CA ALA A 782 -30.87 5.65 -7.02
C ALA A 782 -31.51 5.47 -5.64
N ALA A 783 -32.72 4.90 -5.57
CA ALA A 783 -33.35 4.59 -4.29
C ALA A 783 -32.59 3.50 -3.52
N ALA A 784 -32.09 2.48 -4.23
CA ALA A 784 -31.28 1.42 -3.63
C ALA A 784 -29.91 1.94 -3.14
N GLU A 785 -29.23 2.81 -3.90
CA GLU A 785 -27.98 3.46 -3.49
C GLU A 785 -28.18 4.37 -2.27
N LEU A 786 -29.26 5.16 -2.25
CA LEU A 786 -29.60 6.02 -1.13
C LEU A 786 -29.88 5.21 0.13
N PHE A 787 -30.69 4.15 0.00
CA PHE A 787 -31.02 3.30 1.14
C PHE A 787 -29.77 2.58 1.67
N ALA A 788 -28.93 2.04 0.79
CA ALA A 788 -27.69 1.38 1.18
C ALA A 788 -26.72 2.33 1.90
N SER A 789 -26.63 3.59 1.47
CA SER A 789 -25.72 4.57 2.06
C SER A 789 -26.22 5.18 3.38
N ALA A 790 -27.53 5.42 3.50
CA ALA A 790 -28.10 6.15 4.63
C ALA A 790 -28.74 5.26 5.70
N VAL A 791 -29.15 4.02 5.37
CA VAL A 791 -29.80 3.08 6.30
C VAL A 791 -29.05 1.76 6.37
N GLY A 792 -28.53 1.26 5.24
CA GLY A 792 -27.94 -0.07 5.14
C GLY A 792 -26.81 -0.35 6.15
N THR A 793 -25.95 0.62 6.41
CA THR A 793 -24.87 0.52 7.40
C THR A 793 -25.40 0.52 8.84
N ASP A 794 -26.49 1.23 9.09
CA ASP A 794 -27.06 1.43 10.43
C ASP A 794 -27.93 0.25 10.88
N LEU A 795 -28.21 -0.69 9.96
CA LEU A 795 -28.87 -1.97 10.23
C LEU A 795 -27.92 -3.03 10.82
N SER A 796 -26.66 -2.67 11.06
CA SER A 796 -25.65 -3.52 11.68
C SER A 796 -25.27 -2.98 13.06
N ALA A 797 -24.96 -3.88 14.00
CA ALA A 797 -24.61 -3.56 15.37
C ALA A 797 -23.29 -4.21 15.77
N ASP A 798 -22.36 -3.37 16.19
CA ASP A 798 -21.08 -3.74 16.79
C ASP A 798 -20.92 -3.12 18.17
N ARG A 799 -20.23 -3.85 19.04
CA ARG A 799 -19.81 -3.36 20.35
C ARG A 799 -18.56 -2.51 20.22
N ALA A 800 -18.54 -1.37 20.88
CA ALA A 800 -17.36 -0.51 20.94
C ALA A 800 -16.21 -1.24 21.65
N PRO A 801 -14.98 -1.25 21.09
CA PRO A 801 -13.83 -1.80 21.78
C PRO A 801 -13.49 -0.98 23.02
N VAL A 802 -12.88 -1.63 24.00
CA VAL A 802 -12.31 -0.99 25.18
C VAL A 802 -10.97 -0.38 24.79
N SER A 803 -10.73 0.88 25.15
CA SER A 803 -9.42 1.55 24.98
C SER A 803 -9.12 2.48 26.16
N ASP A 804 -7.86 2.61 26.55
CA ASP A 804 -7.41 3.62 27.51
C ASP A 804 -7.39 5.04 26.93
N ASN A 805 -7.38 5.17 25.61
CA ASN A 805 -7.41 6.45 24.90
C ASN A 805 -8.85 6.94 24.69
N GLY A 806 -9.19 8.07 25.33
CA GLY A 806 -10.52 8.68 25.26
C GLY A 806 -10.96 9.09 23.85
N MET A 807 -10.03 9.41 22.94
CA MET A 807 -10.34 9.73 21.54
C MET A 807 -10.74 8.47 20.78
N LEU A 808 -9.95 7.39 20.88
CA LEU A 808 -10.26 6.10 20.25
C LEU A 808 -11.56 5.50 20.79
N GLN A 809 -11.80 5.62 22.10
CA GLN A 809 -13.04 5.16 22.72
C GLN A 809 -14.28 5.91 22.21
N ARG A 810 -14.17 7.23 21.95
CA ARG A 810 -15.24 8.05 21.38
C ARG A 810 -15.46 7.78 19.90
N MET A 811 -14.39 7.56 19.13
CA MET A 811 -14.48 7.20 17.71
C MET A 811 -15.00 5.76 17.50
N GLY A 812 -14.79 4.86 18.46
CA GLY A 812 -15.37 3.51 18.47
C GLY A 812 -16.77 3.41 19.11
N GLY A 813 -17.28 4.51 19.71
CA GLY A 813 -18.57 4.59 20.42
C GLY A 813 -19.77 4.89 19.52
N ALA A 814 -20.98 4.74 20.07
CA ALA A 814 -22.22 4.48 19.32
C ALA A 814 -22.77 5.62 18.42
N GLU A 815 -22.82 5.36 17.11
CA GLU A 815 -23.83 5.88 16.17
C GLU A 815 -24.50 4.71 15.41
N GLY A 816 -25.80 4.48 15.60
CA GLY A 816 -26.53 3.38 14.96
C GLY A 816 -27.92 3.21 15.58
N LEU A 817 -28.69 2.21 15.12
CA LEU A 817 -30.09 2.05 15.52
C LEU A 817 -30.30 1.15 16.75
N ILE A 818 -29.24 0.76 17.47
CA ILE A 818 -29.33 -0.21 18.58
C ILE A 818 -30.29 0.24 19.69
N ASP A 819 -30.25 1.52 20.08
CA ASP A 819 -31.14 2.09 21.09
C ASP A 819 -32.57 2.32 20.56
N GLN A 820 -32.79 2.12 19.26
CA GLN A 820 -34.10 2.24 18.60
C GLN A 820 -34.78 0.88 18.38
N ILE A 821 -34.24 -0.23 18.91
CA ILE A 821 -34.92 -1.53 18.86
C ILE A 821 -36.27 -1.42 19.57
N GLY A 822 -37.33 -1.88 18.91
CA GLY A 822 -38.72 -1.71 19.34
C GLY A 822 -39.35 -0.37 18.98
N SER A 823 -38.58 0.60 18.47
CA SER A 823 -39.06 1.90 18.02
C SER A 823 -39.34 1.93 16.51
N ARG A 824 -40.17 2.88 16.08
CA ARG A 824 -40.45 3.13 14.67
C ARG A 824 -39.25 3.80 13.99
N VAL A 825 -38.67 3.13 13.00
CA VAL A 825 -37.53 3.62 12.18
C VAL A 825 -37.91 3.88 10.72
N LEU A 826 -39.03 3.32 10.25
CA LEU A 826 -39.59 3.52 8.91
C LEU A 826 -41.13 3.72 9.00
N PRO A 827 -41.81 4.16 7.93
CA PRO A 827 -43.27 4.19 7.91
C PRO A 827 -43.86 2.79 8.09
N ARG A 828 -45.07 2.72 8.67
CA ARG A 828 -45.69 1.44 9.06
C ARG A 828 -45.95 0.47 7.91
N ALA A 829 -45.98 0.96 6.68
CA ALA A 829 -46.15 0.14 5.49
C ALA A 829 -44.89 -0.66 5.13
N PHE A 830 -43.72 -0.34 5.68
CA PHE A 830 -42.45 -0.93 5.27
C PHE A 830 -42.01 -2.11 6.13
N THR A 831 -41.42 -3.10 5.47
CA THR A 831 -40.73 -4.23 6.09
C THR A 831 -39.36 -4.38 5.43
N VAL A 832 -38.33 -4.68 6.23
CA VAL A 832 -36.94 -4.88 5.78
C VAL A 832 -36.45 -6.24 6.26
N VAL A 833 -36.05 -7.08 5.31
CA VAL A 833 -35.58 -8.45 5.57
C VAL A 833 -34.19 -8.61 4.95
N GLU A 834 -33.26 -9.15 5.72
CA GLU A 834 -31.97 -9.63 5.22
C GLU A 834 -32.06 -11.15 5.06
N ASN A 835 -31.68 -11.67 3.89
CA ASN A 835 -31.72 -13.11 3.63
C ASN A 835 -30.57 -13.57 2.72
N PRO A 836 -29.42 -13.98 3.31
CA PRO A 836 -28.25 -14.44 2.57
C PRO A 836 -28.43 -15.75 1.80
N THR A 837 -29.52 -16.49 2.04
CA THR A 837 -29.74 -17.81 1.44
C THR A 837 -30.34 -17.74 0.03
N ILE A 838 -30.92 -16.60 -0.34
CA ILE A 838 -31.48 -16.36 -1.68
C ILE A 838 -30.35 -16.05 -2.65
N ARG A 839 -30.26 -16.81 -3.75
CA ARG A 839 -29.19 -16.68 -4.78
C ARG A 839 -29.66 -16.05 -6.08
N GLN A 840 -30.96 -15.85 -6.25
CA GLN A 840 -31.55 -15.30 -7.47
C GLN A 840 -32.70 -14.36 -7.14
N PHE A 841 -32.85 -13.29 -7.92
CA PHE A 841 -33.97 -12.37 -7.84
C PHE A 841 -34.32 -11.86 -9.25
N ASP A 842 -35.59 -11.97 -9.64
CA ASP A 842 -36.10 -11.59 -10.97
C ASP A 842 -35.24 -12.13 -12.14
N GLY A 843 -34.82 -13.40 -12.04
CA GLY A 843 -34.02 -14.08 -13.06
C GLY A 843 -32.53 -13.72 -13.08
N LYS A 844 -32.08 -12.77 -12.24
CA LYS A 844 -30.65 -12.42 -12.10
C LYS A 844 -30.01 -13.18 -10.95
N VAL A 845 -28.76 -13.60 -11.15
CA VAL A 845 -27.93 -14.15 -10.07
C VAL A 845 -27.54 -13.01 -9.12
N ILE A 846 -27.84 -13.19 -7.84
CA ILE A 846 -27.42 -12.29 -6.77
C ILE A 846 -26.45 -13.02 -5.84
N GLY A 847 -25.76 -12.28 -4.99
CA GLY A 847 -24.84 -12.86 -4.01
C GLY A 847 -25.55 -13.81 -3.04
N GLY A 848 -24.80 -14.34 -2.08
CA GLY A 848 -25.35 -15.13 -0.98
C GLY A 848 -24.27 -15.87 -0.22
N ALA A 849 -24.64 -16.47 0.89
CA ALA A 849 -23.76 -17.38 1.61
C ALA A 849 -24.61 -18.30 2.49
N LEU A 850 -24.23 -19.59 2.58
CA LEU A 850 -24.83 -20.52 3.55
C LEU A 850 -24.19 -20.42 4.94
N VAL A 851 -23.00 -19.83 4.99
CA VAL A 851 -22.17 -19.65 6.19
C VAL A 851 -21.47 -18.30 6.13
N ASP A 852 -21.37 -17.63 7.27
CA ASP A 852 -20.64 -16.38 7.40
C ASP A 852 -19.12 -16.60 7.56
N ASP A 853 -18.40 -15.49 7.69
CA ASP A 853 -16.95 -15.51 7.76
C ASP A 853 -16.39 -16.06 9.10
N GLU A 854 -17.23 -16.18 10.14
CA GLU A 854 -16.93 -16.78 11.45
C GLU A 854 -17.40 -18.24 11.56
N GLY A 855 -17.96 -18.81 10.50
CA GLY A 855 -18.47 -20.17 10.51
C GLY A 855 -19.88 -20.32 11.11
N VAL A 856 -20.64 -19.23 11.23
CA VAL A 856 -22.03 -19.25 11.69
C VAL A 856 -22.97 -19.42 10.49
N ARG A 857 -23.95 -20.34 10.60
CA ARG A 857 -24.95 -20.57 9.55
C ARG A 857 -25.80 -19.32 9.34
N THR A 858 -25.96 -18.91 8.09
CA THR A 858 -26.81 -17.77 7.71
C THR A 858 -28.29 -18.13 7.79
N ARG A 859 -29.15 -17.12 7.96
CA ARG A 859 -30.61 -17.28 8.04
C ARG A 859 -31.33 -16.00 7.59
N GLU A 860 -32.64 -16.10 7.37
CA GLU A 860 -33.49 -14.92 7.23
C GLU A 860 -33.51 -14.13 8.54
N THR A 861 -33.19 -12.84 8.47
CA THR A 861 -33.23 -11.90 9.59
C THR A 861 -34.22 -10.78 9.29
N ARG A 862 -35.28 -10.68 10.08
CA ARG A 862 -36.30 -9.62 9.95
C ARG A 862 -35.88 -8.40 10.74
N LEU A 863 -35.25 -7.45 10.05
CA LEU A 863 -34.66 -6.27 10.67
C LEU A 863 -35.74 -5.24 11.06
N VAL A 864 -36.67 -4.96 10.16
CA VAL A 864 -37.78 -4.01 10.40
C VAL A 864 -39.08 -4.68 10.00
N GLU A 865 -40.09 -4.65 10.87
CA GLU A 865 -41.45 -5.13 10.56
C GLU A 865 -42.48 -4.04 10.80
N ARG A 866 -43.28 -3.74 9.77
CA ARG A 866 -44.31 -2.68 9.81
C ARG A 866 -43.76 -1.36 10.38
N GLY A 867 -42.59 -0.97 9.90
CA GLY A 867 -41.88 0.26 10.29
C GLY A 867 -41.13 0.20 11.62
N VAL A 868 -41.26 -0.87 12.41
CA VAL A 868 -40.63 -1.01 13.74
C VAL A 868 -39.37 -1.86 13.66
N LEU A 869 -38.26 -1.34 14.18
CA LEU A 869 -36.99 -2.08 14.25
C LEU A 869 -37.13 -3.24 15.22
N LYS A 870 -36.80 -4.46 14.77
CA LYS A 870 -36.91 -5.69 15.55
C LYS A 870 -35.56 -6.20 16.05
N THR A 871 -34.54 -6.12 15.21
CA THR A 871 -33.18 -6.55 15.51
C THR A 871 -32.20 -5.87 14.54
N LEU A 872 -30.91 -6.10 14.74
CA LEU A 872 -29.81 -5.66 13.87
C LEU A 872 -28.94 -6.87 13.48
N LEU A 873 -28.15 -6.72 12.42
CA LEU A 873 -27.14 -7.69 12.04
C LEU A 873 -25.96 -7.62 13.02
N THR A 874 -25.52 -8.76 13.54
CA THR A 874 -24.40 -8.81 14.50
C THR A 874 -23.52 -10.03 14.27
N THR A 875 -22.33 -10.01 14.88
CA THR A 875 -21.32 -11.06 14.78
C THR A 875 -21.36 -11.94 16.03
N ARG A 876 -20.36 -12.82 16.20
CA ARG A 876 -20.21 -13.55 17.46
C ARG A 876 -19.78 -12.67 18.64
N VAL A 877 -19.52 -11.37 18.46
CA VAL A 877 -19.33 -10.39 19.54
C VAL A 877 -20.71 -9.88 19.98
N PRO A 878 -21.20 -10.26 21.18
CA PRO A 878 -22.55 -9.91 21.62
C PRO A 878 -22.73 -8.40 21.82
N VAL A 879 -23.93 -7.92 21.48
CA VAL A 879 -24.35 -6.53 21.71
C VAL A 879 -25.60 -6.49 22.58
N THR A 880 -25.87 -5.35 23.20
CA THR A 880 -27.04 -5.18 24.07
C THR A 880 -28.32 -5.54 23.32
N GLY A 881 -29.12 -6.45 23.90
CA GLY A 881 -30.38 -6.92 23.31
C GLY A 881 -30.26 -8.01 22.24
N ILE A 882 -29.04 -8.31 21.75
CA ILE A 882 -28.79 -9.33 20.71
C ILE A 882 -27.59 -10.20 21.15
N PRO A 883 -27.84 -11.27 21.94
CA PRO A 883 -26.77 -12.02 22.60
C PRO A 883 -26.09 -13.09 21.71
N ARG A 884 -26.60 -13.34 20.50
CA ARG A 884 -26.07 -14.35 19.58
C ARG A 884 -25.89 -13.77 18.18
N SER A 885 -24.99 -14.38 17.40
CA SER A 885 -24.74 -13.96 16.02
C SER A 885 -25.97 -14.14 15.13
N THR A 886 -26.15 -13.24 14.15
CA THR A 886 -27.15 -13.40 13.10
C THR A 886 -26.64 -14.17 11.89
N GLY A 887 -25.36 -14.60 11.88
CA GLY A 887 -24.72 -15.19 10.70
C GLY A 887 -24.34 -14.13 9.66
N SER A 888 -23.96 -12.95 10.12
CA SER A 888 -23.79 -11.76 9.26
C SER A 888 -22.36 -11.24 9.21
N ARG A 889 -21.37 -11.96 9.77
CA ARG A 889 -19.95 -11.57 9.65
C ARG A 889 -19.50 -11.61 8.19
N ARG A 890 -19.00 -10.49 7.67
CA ARG A 890 -18.49 -10.30 6.31
C ARG A 890 -17.23 -9.41 6.40
N GLY A 891 -16.05 -10.01 6.22
CA GLY A 891 -14.79 -9.33 6.50
C GLY A 891 -14.65 -8.91 7.98
N GLY A 892 -14.41 -7.61 8.21
CA GLY A 892 -14.09 -7.06 9.52
C GLY A 892 -15.26 -6.89 10.50
N GLY A 893 -16.51 -7.10 10.07
CA GLY A 893 -17.69 -6.87 10.91
C GLY A 893 -18.99 -7.44 10.34
N PRO A 894 -20.15 -7.13 10.93
CA PRO A 894 -21.45 -7.47 10.41
C PRO A 894 -21.74 -6.63 9.16
N ALA A 895 -22.21 -7.27 8.09
CA ALA A 895 -22.64 -6.57 6.89
C ALA A 895 -23.83 -7.25 6.22
N VAL A 896 -24.57 -6.45 5.46
CA VAL A 896 -25.67 -6.91 4.61
C VAL A 896 -25.14 -7.83 3.50
N THR A 897 -25.82 -8.96 3.27
CA THR A 897 -25.63 -9.77 2.05
C THR A 897 -26.71 -9.48 1.01
N ASN A 898 -27.97 -9.86 1.30
CA ASN A 898 -29.10 -9.60 0.40
C ASN A 898 -30.24 -8.98 1.21
N LEU A 899 -30.55 -7.71 0.97
CA LEU A 899 -31.55 -6.95 1.72
C LEU A 899 -32.76 -6.64 0.85
N PHE A 900 -33.94 -6.98 1.35
CA PHE A 900 -35.22 -6.82 0.69
C PHE A 900 -36.06 -5.81 1.44
N VAL A 901 -36.42 -4.71 0.77
CA VAL A 901 -37.34 -3.69 1.28
C VAL A 901 -38.67 -3.84 0.56
N THR A 902 -39.74 -3.98 1.32
CA THR A 902 -41.10 -4.16 0.79
C THR A 902 -42.06 -3.16 1.42
N THR A 903 -43.10 -2.78 0.69
CA THR A 903 -44.17 -1.90 1.16
C THR A 903 -45.55 -2.48 0.86
N ASP A 904 -46.44 -2.47 1.85
CA ASP A 904 -47.82 -2.95 1.72
C ASP A 904 -48.75 -1.92 1.02
N SER A 905 -48.28 -0.68 0.85
CA SER A 905 -49.03 0.43 0.25
C SER A 905 -48.36 0.99 -1.02
N GLY A 906 -47.66 0.14 -1.79
CA GLY A 906 -46.89 0.55 -2.96
C GLY A 906 -47.76 1.05 -4.13
N LEU A 907 -47.34 2.16 -4.74
CA LEU A 907 -47.95 2.79 -5.93
C LEU A 907 -47.29 2.28 -7.22
N THR A 908 -47.92 2.49 -8.39
CA THR A 908 -47.19 2.36 -9.67
C THR A 908 -46.22 3.53 -9.85
N ASP A 909 -45.17 3.36 -10.66
CA ASP A 909 -44.19 4.45 -10.89
C ASP A 909 -44.83 5.72 -11.45
N ALA A 910 -45.84 5.58 -12.32
CA ALA A 910 -46.63 6.70 -12.83
C ALA A 910 -47.47 7.38 -11.74
N GLN A 911 -48.05 6.62 -10.81
CA GLN A 911 -48.77 7.17 -9.66
C GLN A 911 -47.81 7.87 -8.69
N LEU A 912 -46.59 7.35 -8.53
CA LEU A 912 -45.57 7.93 -7.66
C LEU A 912 -45.12 9.31 -8.17
N ARG A 913 -44.90 9.46 -9.48
CA ARG A 913 -44.63 10.76 -10.12
C ARG A 913 -45.80 11.74 -9.95
N LYS A 914 -47.04 11.29 -10.14
CA LYS A 914 -48.23 12.11 -9.87
C LYS A 914 -48.31 12.54 -8.40
N ARG A 915 -47.95 11.68 -7.46
CA ARG A 915 -47.91 12.03 -6.03
C ARG A 915 -46.83 13.06 -5.72
N ALA A 916 -45.65 12.98 -6.35
CA ALA A 916 -44.60 13.99 -6.23
C ALA A 916 -45.11 15.38 -6.66
N LEU A 917 -45.78 15.45 -7.81
CA LEU A 917 -46.39 16.71 -8.29
C LEU A 917 -47.52 17.22 -7.39
N ALA A 918 -48.31 16.32 -6.80
CA ALA A 918 -49.32 16.71 -5.82
C ALA A 918 -48.71 17.32 -4.55
N LEU A 919 -47.54 16.84 -4.10
CA LEU A 919 -46.81 17.44 -2.98
C LEU A 919 -46.28 18.84 -3.33
N VAL A 920 -45.79 19.04 -4.55
CA VAL A 920 -45.39 20.37 -5.05
C VAL A 920 -46.56 21.35 -4.99
N ALA A 921 -47.75 20.94 -5.45
CA ALA A 921 -48.96 21.76 -5.40
C ALA A 921 -49.42 22.05 -3.96
N GLN A 922 -49.15 21.16 -3.00
CA GLN A 922 -49.49 21.33 -1.59
C GLN A 922 -48.54 22.29 -0.86
N GLN A 923 -47.23 22.25 -1.17
CA GLN A 923 -46.23 23.09 -0.51
C GLN A 923 -46.16 24.52 -1.09
N GLY A 924 -46.48 24.70 -2.37
CA GLY A 924 -46.65 26.01 -3.02
C GLY A 924 -45.38 26.86 -3.19
N THR A 925 -44.21 26.39 -2.74
CA THR A 925 -42.97 27.17 -2.65
C THR A 925 -41.92 26.88 -3.74
N THR A 926 -41.98 25.71 -4.40
CA THR A 926 -40.89 25.23 -5.27
C THR A 926 -41.22 25.16 -6.76
N GLY A 927 -42.50 25.07 -7.14
CA GLY A 927 -42.94 25.00 -8.55
C GLY A 927 -42.60 23.69 -9.31
N TYR A 928 -41.71 22.84 -8.78
CA TYR A 928 -41.32 21.55 -9.35
C TYR A 928 -40.86 20.55 -8.28
N ALA A 929 -40.86 19.25 -8.62
CA ALA A 929 -40.23 18.18 -7.85
C ALA A 929 -38.85 17.85 -8.43
N ILE A 930 -37.93 17.30 -7.64
CA ILE A 930 -36.68 16.76 -8.18
C ILE A 930 -36.79 15.25 -8.32
N VAL A 931 -36.45 14.72 -9.50
CA VAL A 931 -36.36 13.28 -9.76
C VAL A 931 -34.90 12.89 -9.92
N VAL A 932 -34.43 11.98 -9.07
CA VAL A 932 -33.06 11.46 -9.07
C VAL A 932 -33.07 10.03 -9.61
N ARG A 933 -32.30 9.80 -10.68
CA ARG A 933 -32.19 8.49 -11.34
C ARG A 933 -30.89 7.78 -11.04
N ARG A 934 -29.84 8.54 -10.70
CA ARG A 934 -28.53 8.00 -10.34
C ARG A 934 -27.82 8.90 -9.34
N ILE A 935 -27.26 8.29 -8.30
CA ILE A 935 -26.40 8.98 -7.35
C ILE A 935 -24.98 9.07 -7.92
N GLY A 936 -24.33 10.21 -7.70
CA GLY A 936 -22.94 10.46 -8.06
C GLY A 936 -22.01 9.62 -7.20
N ARG A 937 -20.96 9.12 -7.83
CA ARG A 937 -19.79 8.65 -7.10
C ARG A 937 -18.93 9.89 -6.86
N GLY A 938 -18.59 10.17 -5.61
CA GLY A 938 -17.70 11.29 -5.26
C GLY A 938 -16.43 11.25 -6.10
N GLY A 939 -15.90 12.42 -6.44
CA GLY A 939 -14.74 12.56 -7.32
C GLY A 939 -13.50 11.82 -6.80
N SER A 940 -12.56 11.55 -7.70
CA SER A 940 -11.32 10.85 -7.35
C SER A 940 -10.53 11.61 -6.27
N LEU A 941 -10.03 10.89 -5.28
CA LEU A 941 -9.09 11.40 -4.26
C LEU A 941 -7.68 11.62 -4.84
N ARG A 942 -7.56 11.95 -6.13
CA ARG A 942 -6.25 12.14 -6.76
C ARG A 942 -5.65 13.48 -6.32
N GLY A 943 -4.47 13.41 -5.73
CA GLY A 943 -3.70 14.57 -5.30
C GLY A 943 -4.23 15.25 -4.03
N LEU A 944 -3.44 16.19 -3.52
CA LEU A 944 -3.71 16.92 -2.28
C LEU A 944 -5.03 17.70 -2.32
N GLY A 945 -5.42 18.22 -3.49
CA GLY A 945 -6.67 18.96 -3.69
C GLY A 945 -7.94 18.12 -3.48
N GLY A 946 -7.94 16.85 -3.91
CA GLY A 946 -9.07 15.93 -3.69
C GLY A 946 -9.23 15.55 -2.21
N VAL A 947 -8.10 15.33 -1.52
CA VAL A 947 -8.06 15.01 -0.09
C VAL A 947 -8.45 16.23 0.76
N MET A 948 -7.93 17.42 0.46
CA MET A 948 -8.30 18.67 1.13
C MET A 948 -9.77 19.02 0.91
N SER A 949 -10.31 18.76 -0.28
CA SER A 949 -11.75 18.92 -0.56
C SER A 949 -12.59 17.98 0.31
N MET A 950 -12.16 16.73 0.51
CA MET A 950 -12.82 15.78 1.42
C MET A 950 -12.76 16.24 2.89
N MET A 951 -11.62 16.78 3.34
CA MET A 951 -11.46 17.30 4.70
C MET A 951 -12.31 18.57 4.93
N ARG A 952 -12.32 19.51 3.98
CA ARG A 952 -13.11 20.75 4.07
C ARG A 952 -14.62 20.52 3.92
N SER A 953 -15.04 19.46 3.22
CA SER A 953 -16.45 19.09 3.07
C SER A 953 -17.00 18.27 4.25
N GLY A 954 -16.25 18.11 5.34
CA GLY A 954 -16.72 17.45 6.56
C GLY A 954 -16.81 15.92 6.46
N GLY A 955 -16.05 15.31 5.54
CA GLY A 955 -16.09 13.87 5.26
C GLY A 955 -15.69 12.92 6.40
N LEU A 956 -15.35 13.45 7.58
CA LEU A 956 -15.07 12.67 8.80
C LEU A 956 -16.30 12.53 9.72
N SER A 957 -17.36 13.32 9.50
CA SER A 957 -18.58 13.29 10.32
C SER A 957 -19.80 13.01 9.44
N GLY A 958 -20.18 11.73 9.33
CA GLY A 958 -21.48 11.09 8.97
C GLY A 958 -22.62 11.78 8.19
N GLY A 959 -22.50 13.02 7.71
CA GLY A 959 -23.54 13.85 7.11
C GLY A 959 -23.04 14.66 5.91
N GLY A 960 -22.02 14.16 5.22
CA GLY A 960 -21.48 14.76 4.00
C GLY A 960 -22.52 14.86 2.88
N ALA A 961 -22.33 15.85 2.00
CA ALA A 961 -23.18 16.04 0.84
C ALA A 961 -23.07 14.85 -0.14
N ILE A 962 -24.19 14.27 -0.57
CA ILE A 962 -24.23 13.16 -1.53
C ILE A 962 -24.34 13.75 -2.95
N PRO A 963 -23.34 13.58 -3.83
CA PRO A 963 -23.41 14.09 -5.19
C PRO A 963 -24.48 13.33 -5.98
N VAL A 964 -25.14 14.02 -6.91
CA VAL A 964 -26.16 13.45 -7.79
C VAL A 964 -25.66 13.50 -9.23
N ALA A 965 -25.73 12.37 -9.93
CA ALA A 965 -25.15 12.19 -11.26
C ALA A 965 -26.16 12.29 -12.40
N ASP A 966 -27.44 12.06 -12.09
CA ASP A 966 -28.53 12.16 -13.05
C ASP A 966 -29.81 12.58 -12.31
N ALA A 967 -30.20 13.84 -12.51
CA ALA A 967 -31.40 14.41 -11.93
C ALA A 967 -32.07 15.40 -12.87
N VAL A 968 -33.38 15.50 -12.73
CA VAL A 968 -34.24 16.43 -13.47
C VAL A 968 -35.19 17.16 -12.53
N LYS A 969 -35.55 18.40 -12.87
CA LYS A 969 -36.73 19.09 -12.35
C LYS A 969 -37.95 18.53 -13.08
N LEU A 970 -38.98 18.11 -12.35
CA LEU A 970 -40.25 17.61 -12.88
C LEU A 970 -41.35 18.61 -12.55
N PHE A 971 -41.99 19.16 -13.59
CA PHE A 971 -42.98 20.22 -13.46
C PHE A 971 -44.42 19.70 -13.57
N PRO A 972 -45.43 20.49 -13.12
CA PRO A 972 -46.83 20.05 -13.06
C PRO A 972 -47.46 19.62 -14.40
N ASP A 973 -46.98 20.14 -15.52
CA ASP A 973 -47.39 19.75 -16.88
C ASP A 973 -46.69 18.47 -17.39
N GLY A 974 -45.77 17.91 -16.59
CA GLY A 974 -45.01 16.71 -16.88
C GLY A 974 -43.68 16.93 -17.61
N HIS A 975 -43.27 18.17 -17.90
CA HIS A 975 -41.97 18.42 -18.52
C HIS A 975 -40.82 18.17 -17.54
N GLU A 976 -39.68 17.74 -18.09
CA GLU A 976 -38.45 17.48 -17.35
C GLU A 976 -37.30 18.38 -17.82
N GLU A 977 -36.62 19.03 -16.86
CA GLU A 977 -35.41 19.80 -17.15
C GLU A 977 -34.19 19.20 -16.42
N PRO A 978 -33.11 18.81 -17.12
CA PRO A 978 -31.93 18.25 -16.49
C PRO A 978 -31.16 19.30 -15.68
N ILE A 979 -30.57 18.86 -14.57
CA ILE A 979 -29.71 19.69 -13.70
C ILE A 979 -28.37 19.00 -13.45
N ARG A 980 -27.30 19.80 -13.22
CA ARG A 980 -25.97 19.29 -12.83
C ARG A 980 -25.51 19.83 -11.48
N GLY A 981 -24.55 19.15 -10.87
CA GLY A 981 -23.91 19.62 -9.63
C GLY A 981 -24.83 19.63 -8.41
N ALA A 982 -25.94 18.88 -8.43
CA ALA A 982 -26.81 18.76 -7.27
C ALA A 982 -26.12 17.95 -6.15
N LEU A 983 -26.16 18.49 -4.95
CA LEU A 983 -25.63 17.88 -3.73
C LEU A 983 -26.75 17.69 -2.71
N LEU A 984 -27.14 16.45 -2.42
CA LEU A 984 -28.11 16.15 -1.36
C LEU A 984 -27.48 16.42 0.00
N ALA A 985 -28.16 17.15 0.86
CA ALA A 985 -27.67 17.51 2.18
C ALA A 985 -28.55 16.92 3.30
N GLY A 986 -27.91 16.40 4.35
CA GLY A 986 -28.60 16.03 5.60
C GLY A 986 -29.46 14.76 5.53
N VAL A 987 -29.25 13.89 4.54
CA VAL A 987 -29.95 12.59 4.47
C VAL A 987 -29.32 11.62 5.46
N THR A 988 -30.08 11.18 6.46
CA THR A 988 -29.68 10.21 7.48
C THR A 988 -30.72 9.10 7.60
N ALA A 989 -30.46 8.04 8.38
CA ALA A 989 -31.46 7.02 8.66
C ALA A 989 -32.78 7.60 9.23
N ALA A 990 -32.72 8.73 9.97
CA ALA A 990 -33.91 9.39 10.48
C ALA A 990 -34.80 9.96 9.38
N SER A 991 -34.22 10.45 8.27
CA SER A 991 -34.97 11.01 7.12
C SER A 991 -35.91 9.98 6.49
N PHE A 992 -35.65 8.68 6.65
CA PHE A 992 -36.47 7.62 6.08
C PHE A 992 -37.77 7.38 6.86
N LYS A 993 -37.96 8.00 8.03
CA LYS A 993 -39.25 7.97 8.76
C LYS A 993 -40.36 8.72 8.01
N ASP A 994 -39.98 9.67 7.17
CA ASP A 994 -40.86 10.62 6.49
C ASP A 994 -40.98 10.34 4.98
N ILE A 995 -40.79 9.07 4.57
CA ILE A 995 -41.10 8.64 3.20
C ILE A 995 -42.59 8.83 2.93
N ALA A 996 -42.92 9.68 1.96
CA ALA A 996 -44.28 10.04 1.61
C ALA A 996 -44.99 8.93 0.80
N ALA A 997 -44.25 8.22 -0.06
CA ALA A 997 -44.75 7.09 -0.84
C ALA A 997 -43.59 6.25 -1.40
N ALA A 998 -43.90 5.03 -1.84
CA ALA A 998 -42.96 4.17 -2.55
C ALA A 998 -43.65 3.37 -3.66
N SER A 999 -42.85 2.88 -4.61
CA SER A 999 -43.35 2.03 -5.70
C SER A 999 -43.66 0.61 -5.23
N ARG A 1000 -44.51 -0.10 -5.97
CA ARG A 1000 -44.72 -1.55 -5.86
C ARG A 1000 -43.61 -2.34 -6.54
N SER A 1001 -43.08 -1.84 -7.65
CA SER A 1001 -41.89 -2.37 -8.32
C SER A 1001 -40.66 -2.22 -7.43
N ARG A 1002 -39.72 -3.15 -7.50
CA ARG A 1002 -38.45 -3.10 -6.77
C ARG A 1002 -37.31 -3.24 -7.74
N THR A 1003 -36.22 -2.55 -7.46
CA THR A 1003 -34.98 -2.66 -8.24
C THR A 1003 -33.94 -3.37 -7.41
N ALA A 1004 -33.32 -4.40 -7.98
CA ALA A 1004 -32.15 -5.05 -7.41
C ALA A 1004 -30.88 -4.32 -7.86
N LEU A 1005 -30.07 -3.89 -6.89
CA LEU A 1005 -28.78 -3.29 -7.11
C LEU A 1005 -27.71 -4.04 -6.33
N THR A 1006 -26.74 -4.58 -7.06
CA THR A 1006 -25.54 -5.19 -6.49
C THR A 1006 -24.45 -4.14 -6.40
N MET A 1007 -23.81 -4.03 -5.23
CA MET A 1007 -22.73 -3.10 -4.96
C MET A 1007 -21.71 -3.73 -4.00
N PRO A 1008 -20.51 -3.16 -3.86
CA PRO A 1008 -19.58 -3.51 -2.79
C PRO A 1008 -20.28 -3.50 -1.44
N ALA A 1009 -20.15 -4.58 -0.66
CA ALA A 1009 -20.65 -4.61 0.70
C ALA A 1009 -19.95 -3.51 1.50
N ARG A 1010 -20.74 -2.60 2.07
CA ARG A 1010 -20.22 -1.56 2.95
C ARG A 1010 -20.18 -2.10 4.36
N VAL A 1011 -18.99 -2.17 4.95
CA VAL A 1011 -18.85 -2.20 6.40
C VAL A 1011 -18.95 -0.74 6.86
N GLY A 1012 -19.78 -0.44 7.87
CA GLY A 1012 -19.96 0.96 8.33
C GLY A 1012 -18.64 1.63 8.74
N MET A 1013 -18.59 2.97 8.91
CA MET A 1013 -17.36 3.67 9.35
C MET A 1013 -16.78 3.12 10.66
N ARG A 1014 -17.62 2.53 11.53
CA ARG A 1014 -17.19 1.73 12.70
C ARG A 1014 -16.23 0.60 12.32
N GLY A 1015 -16.54 -0.07 11.20
CA GLY A 1015 -15.75 -1.10 10.54
C GLY A 1015 -14.48 -0.61 9.86
N MET A 1016 -14.28 0.70 9.67
CA MET A 1016 -13.02 1.30 9.17
C MET A 1016 -11.96 1.40 10.28
N PHE A 1017 -12.36 1.63 11.53
CA PHE A 1017 -11.47 1.55 12.70
C PHE A 1017 -11.25 0.13 13.16
N LEU A 1018 -12.30 -0.70 13.08
CA LEU A 1018 -12.16 -2.14 13.00
C LEU A 1018 -11.41 -2.56 11.74
N MET A 1019 -11.18 -1.71 10.73
CA MET A 1019 -10.24 -1.98 9.62
C MET A 1019 -8.84 -1.51 9.95
N LEU A 1020 -8.59 -0.64 10.94
CA LEU A 1020 -7.25 -0.51 11.54
C LEU A 1020 -6.98 -1.70 12.47
N GLY A 1021 -7.95 -2.08 13.31
CA GLY A 1021 -7.89 -3.26 14.17
C GLY A 1021 -8.03 -4.61 13.45
N ALA A 1022 -8.64 -4.65 12.26
CA ALA A 1022 -8.70 -5.79 11.35
C ALA A 1022 -7.82 -5.57 10.11
N MET A 1023 -7.12 -4.45 9.95
CA MET A 1023 -5.85 -4.47 9.23
C MET A 1023 -4.83 -5.26 10.04
N ARG A 1024 -5.04 -5.45 11.37
CA ARG A 1024 -4.37 -6.50 12.14
C ARG A 1024 -4.84 -7.94 11.82
N ARG A 1025 -5.99 -8.19 11.13
CA ARG A 1025 -6.59 -9.55 11.00
C ARG A 1025 -7.34 -9.93 9.70
N SER A 1026 -7.58 -9.03 8.74
CA SER A 1026 -8.32 -9.31 7.49
C SER A 1026 -8.11 -8.19 6.43
N SER A 1027 -6.99 -8.22 5.71
CA SER A 1027 -6.69 -7.25 4.63
C SER A 1027 -7.34 -7.60 3.27
N LEU A 1028 -8.20 -8.61 3.19
CA LEU A 1028 -8.87 -8.96 1.92
C LEU A 1028 -10.01 -8.02 1.51
N GLY A 1029 -10.43 -7.10 2.40
CA GLY A 1029 -11.43 -6.08 2.06
C GLY A 1029 -11.06 -5.19 0.87
N GLY A 1030 -9.78 -5.17 0.45
CA GLY A 1030 -9.29 -4.39 -0.69
C GLY A 1030 -9.13 -5.14 -2.02
N MET A 1031 -8.98 -6.47 -2.04
CA MET A 1031 -8.71 -7.19 -3.31
C MET A 1031 -9.98 -7.71 -3.99
N PHE A 1032 -10.94 -8.26 -3.23
CA PHE A 1032 -12.20 -8.77 -3.76
C PHE A 1032 -13.35 -8.35 -2.83
N SER A 1033 -14.05 -7.28 -3.20
CA SER A 1033 -15.17 -6.80 -2.40
C SER A 1033 -16.30 -7.84 -2.43
N GLN A 1034 -16.62 -8.42 -1.28
CA GLN A 1034 -17.87 -9.15 -1.13
C GLN A 1034 -19.00 -8.22 -1.56
N THR A 1035 -19.88 -8.70 -2.44
CA THR A 1035 -20.98 -7.88 -2.94
C THR A 1035 -22.20 -8.02 -2.03
N ALA A 1036 -22.95 -6.93 -1.90
CA ALA A 1036 -24.25 -6.89 -1.28
C ALA A 1036 -25.30 -6.51 -2.32
N THR A 1037 -26.46 -7.17 -2.28
CA THR A 1037 -27.59 -6.84 -3.15
C THR A 1037 -28.70 -6.19 -2.33
N PHE A 1038 -29.11 -5.00 -2.76
CA PHE A 1038 -30.23 -4.24 -2.18
C PHE A 1038 -31.40 -4.28 -3.17
N VAL A 1039 -32.54 -4.82 -2.72
CA VAL A 1039 -33.79 -4.89 -3.47
C VAL A 1039 -34.77 -3.88 -2.86
N VAL A 1040 -34.85 -2.70 -3.47
CA VAL A 1040 -35.52 -1.52 -2.88
C VAL A 1040 -36.54 -0.94 -3.86
N PRO A 1041 -37.73 -0.51 -3.40
CA PRO A 1041 -38.66 0.25 -4.23
C PRO A 1041 -38.15 1.67 -4.51
N SER A 1042 -38.67 2.33 -5.53
CA SER A 1042 -38.50 3.77 -5.70
C SER A 1042 -39.11 4.50 -4.50
N LEU A 1043 -38.47 5.57 -4.03
CA LEU A 1043 -38.81 6.27 -2.79
C LEU A 1043 -39.10 7.75 -3.06
N LEU A 1044 -40.25 8.23 -2.58
CA LEU A 1044 -40.62 9.64 -2.61
C LEU A 1044 -40.52 10.23 -1.20
N PHE A 1045 -39.70 11.27 -1.05
CA PHE A 1045 -39.61 12.06 0.17
C PHE A 1045 -40.43 13.34 0.02
N GLU A 1046 -41.10 13.74 1.10
CA GLU A 1046 -41.91 14.97 1.11
C GLU A 1046 -41.05 16.22 1.02
N GLU A 1047 -39.93 16.23 1.73
CA GLU A 1047 -38.99 17.35 1.74
C GLU A 1047 -37.56 16.83 1.91
N LEU A 1048 -36.68 17.17 0.97
CA LEU A 1048 -35.22 17.04 1.11
C LEU A 1048 -34.52 18.29 0.58
N SER A 1049 -33.33 18.55 1.14
CA SER A 1049 -32.48 19.67 0.74
C SER A 1049 -31.46 19.26 -0.32
N ILE A 1050 -31.43 20.01 -1.41
CA ILE A 1050 -30.36 19.99 -2.41
C ILE A 1050 -29.63 21.33 -2.37
N ARG A 1051 -28.30 21.27 -2.34
CA ARG A 1051 -27.39 22.43 -2.37
C ARG A 1051 -26.68 22.48 -3.71
N LYS A 1052 -26.29 23.69 -4.10
CA LYS A 1052 -25.34 23.91 -5.20
C LYS A 1052 -23.91 23.58 -4.76
N PRO A 1053 -22.99 23.26 -5.68
CA PRO A 1053 -21.57 23.12 -5.35
C PRO A 1053 -21.01 24.43 -4.79
N THR A 1054 -20.15 24.35 -3.79
CA THR A 1054 -19.39 25.49 -3.27
C THR A 1054 -17.97 25.47 -3.84
N GLY A 1055 -17.67 26.39 -4.75
CA GLY A 1055 -16.33 26.56 -5.30
C GLY A 1055 -16.36 27.47 -6.53
N ASP A 1056 -15.36 28.33 -6.66
CA ASP A 1056 -15.10 29.04 -7.91
C ASP A 1056 -14.67 28.02 -8.97
N GLY A 1057 -15.22 28.12 -10.17
CA GLY A 1057 -14.84 27.24 -11.28
C GLY A 1057 -13.33 27.30 -11.52
N ILE A 1058 -12.69 26.15 -11.73
CA ILE A 1058 -11.29 26.11 -12.15
C ILE A 1058 -11.25 26.68 -13.58
N ALA A 1059 -10.21 27.43 -13.94
CA ALA A 1059 -10.06 27.88 -15.32
C ALA A 1059 -9.97 26.65 -16.28
N PRO A 1060 -10.48 26.76 -17.51
CA PRO A 1060 -10.32 25.70 -18.49
C PRO A 1060 -8.86 25.35 -18.77
N PRO A 1061 -8.56 24.16 -19.32
CA PRO A 1061 -7.21 23.80 -19.72
C PRO A 1061 -6.56 24.93 -20.52
N ALA A 1062 -5.33 25.30 -20.17
CA ALA A 1062 -4.61 26.42 -20.78
C ALA A 1062 -4.40 26.27 -22.31
N PHE A 1063 -4.59 25.06 -22.85
CA PHE A 1063 -4.56 24.73 -24.27
C PHE A 1063 -5.46 23.53 -24.55
N GLY A 1064 -6.07 23.51 -25.75
CA GLY A 1064 -7.01 22.48 -26.18
C GLY A 1064 -6.39 21.08 -26.27
N PRO A 1065 -7.22 20.02 -26.23
CA PRO A 1065 -6.75 18.64 -26.30
C PRO A 1065 -6.17 18.28 -27.67
N PRO A 1066 -5.24 17.32 -27.74
CA PRO A 1066 -4.44 17.04 -28.95
C PRO A 1066 -5.21 16.42 -30.11
N TRP A 1067 -6.44 15.96 -29.89
CA TRP A 1067 -7.35 15.41 -30.90
C TRP A 1067 -8.35 16.45 -31.44
N VAL A 1068 -8.34 17.68 -30.92
CA VAL A 1068 -9.06 18.80 -31.50
C VAL A 1068 -8.05 19.56 -32.36
N GLU A 1069 -8.24 19.56 -33.69
CA GLU A 1069 -7.47 20.42 -34.57
C GLU A 1069 -7.73 21.88 -34.18
N THR A 1070 -6.78 22.51 -33.51
CA THR A 1070 -6.75 23.96 -33.43
C THR A 1070 -6.33 24.47 -34.80
N THR A 1071 -7.28 24.90 -35.63
CA THR A 1071 -7.02 25.93 -36.63
C THR A 1071 -6.55 27.16 -35.86
N ARG A 1072 -5.23 27.31 -35.71
CA ARG A 1072 -4.63 28.57 -35.29
C ARG A 1072 -4.60 29.47 -36.51
N GLU A 1073 -5.51 30.44 -36.57
CA GLU A 1073 -5.29 31.70 -37.28
C GLU A 1073 -4.32 32.58 -36.49
#